data_AF-A0A8H6SB35-F1
#
_entry.id   AF-A0A8H6SB35-F1
#
_cell.length_a   1.000
_cell.length_b   1.000
_cell.length_c   1.000
_cell.angle_alpha   90.00
_cell.angle_beta   90.00
_cell.angle_gamma   90.00
#
_symmetry.space_group_name_H-M   'P 1'
#
loop_
_entity.id
_entity.type
_entity.pdbx_description
1 polymer ?
#
loop_
_entity_poly.entity_id
_entity_poly.type
_entity_poly.pdbx_seq_one_letter_code
_entity_poly.pdbx_strand_id
1 'polypeptide(L)'
;MLLVYATTTAFALAATTLASDPCAAIAGQKWVAPSAALRCLRNFPVDDAVKASTIQTLNRTLAFHTSVNYQLQAPAPFADVHEDIHRDLARIQDTEYPTAFDLHLDLYYSFRRLADGHCTTLNLCFDSLYISYLPTPLVLLTDSGGVQNVHIAPEAFAIASAEFPDQIDVWQDALNGQLESLSGAKVLKINGEDPFVAVNANALVTGGYQGFGTRQNSFFSSYSRGSTGWSYVMGNFAQLVHPVIDSVSLTIQRVNSTVLEDITIPYRSRFGSASKNFTDSASFSANNCVSRKGTNGISLYDSVSVSEHRDVVPPIAAFEQQPRITTQDRKHAINVQIDALPLWDIDLPEQSIPAPPALNESYSVAQFYLLDDDPTTGVLALGSFSAANFTAFMGSLLDGLTELKARGARRLVVDVVSVVSFQAARADGVQRLTTAEATFASHIGCTVSQIIGPMDTTEPQAGLYTTIRAGPLAQLIVEKINSGGDPDELLSYNPVNWRNSSNQRNAVDHHWLRPTVNVTVNGREDAFAPQLGAECQPFEMKAPSHGLFEPENIAIVSNGRCASSCSLFSITMSKHHGVKTVIFGGDKRTRQQYCGVVGGQSTNSAEIDTEIKSTELKKHELAPPDFQTNSIMGITWRLGFGIDDPTEPEGKLGLQLAHWPLTCMQNGRTTPPHSISR
;
A
#
# COMPACT_ATOMS: atom_id res chain seq x y z
N MET A 1 -48.46 53.74 -57.38
CA MET A 1 -47.76 54.70 -56.51
C MET A 1 -47.58 54.00 -55.17
N LEU A 2 -46.34 53.86 -54.72
CA LEU A 2 -45.87 52.97 -53.66
C LEU A 2 -46.61 53.10 -52.32
N LEU A 3 -46.87 51.98 -51.64
CA LEU A 3 -46.83 51.93 -50.18
C LEU A 3 -46.25 50.58 -49.70
N VAL A 4 -45.28 50.71 -48.81
CA VAL A 4 -44.38 49.71 -48.25
C VAL A 4 -45.11 48.86 -47.20
N TYR A 5 -45.03 47.53 -47.28
CA TYR A 5 -45.36 46.63 -46.18
C TYR A 5 -44.07 46.17 -45.50
N ALA A 6 -43.90 46.57 -44.23
CA ALA A 6 -42.83 46.09 -43.37
C ALA A 6 -43.17 44.68 -42.87
N THR A 7 -42.33 43.70 -43.19
CA THR A 7 -42.36 42.36 -42.60
C THR A 7 -41.42 42.30 -41.40
N THR A 8 -41.96 42.18 -40.20
CA THR A 8 -41.21 41.88 -38.98
C THR A 8 -40.85 40.39 -38.93
N THR A 9 -39.56 40.07 -39.06
CA THR A 9 -39.00 38.75 -38.77
C THR A 9 -38.87 38.57 -37.25
N ALA A 10 -39.62 37.63 -36.67
CA ALA A 10 -39.45 37.19 -35.29
C ALA A 10 -38.28 36.19 -35.21
N PHE A 11 -37.24 36.54 -34.45
CA PHE A 11 -36.19 35.60 -34.04
C PHE A 11 -36.74 34.67 -32.94
N ALA A 12 -36.75 33.36 -33.21
CA ALA A 12 -36.96 32.36 -32.17
C ALA A 12 -35.67 32.21 -31.36
N LEU A 13 -35.70 32.61 -30.08
CA LEU A 13 -34.67 32.23 -29.12
C LEU A 13 -34.82 30.74 -28.81
N ALA A 14 -33.82 29.95 -29.23
CA ALA A 14 -33.64 28.60 -28.71
C ALA A 14 -33.30 28.70 -27.21
N ALA A 15 -34.19 28.20 -26.36
CA ALA A 15 -33.92 28.05 -24.93
C ALA A 15 -32.81 27.00 -24.76
N THR A 16 -31.63 27.44 -24.33
CA THR A 16 -30.58 26.55 -23.79
C THR A 16 -31.13 25.89 -22.52
N THR A 17 -31.43 24.60 -22.60
CA THR A 17 -31.65 23.77 -21.41
C THR A 17 -30.39 23.85 -20.54
N LEU A 18 -30.49 24.40 -19.32
CA LEU A 18 -29.39 24.29 -18.35
C LEU A 18 -29.02 22.81 -18.22
N ALA A 19 -27.76 22.48 -18.48
CA ALA A 19 -27.28 21.12 -18.27
C ALA A 19 -27.51 20.76 -16.79
N SER A 20 -28.23 19.66 -16.56
CA SER A 20 -28.48 19.13 -15.21
C SER A 20 -27.15 18.82 -14.53
N ASP A 21 -26.98 19.24 -13.28
CA ASP A 21 -25.79 18.95 -12.47
C ASP A 21 -25.55 17.43 -12.38
N PRO A 22 -24.43 16.91 -12.91
CA PRO A 22 -24.16 15.48 -12.92
C PRO A 22 -23.90 14.91 -11.53
N CYS A 23 -23.40 15.72 -10.58
CA CYS A 23 -23.21 15.29 -9.20
C CYS A 23 -24.54 15.21 -8.46
N ALA A 24 -25.46 16.14 -8.69
CA ALA A 24 -26.82 16.05 -8.14
C ALA A 24 -27.56 14.78 -8.58
N ALA A 25 -27.29 14.29 -9.80
CA ALA A 25 -27.89 13.07 -10.33
C ALA A 25 -27.47 11.77 -9.61
N ILE A 26 -26.34 11.78 -8.89
CA ILE A 26 -25.82 10.61 -8.14
C ILE A 26 -25.80 10.83 -6.61
N ALA A 27 -26.13 12.05 -6.16
CA ALA A 27 -26.12 12.42 -4.75
C ALA A 27 -26.98 11.47 -3.90
N GLY A 28 -26.44 11.06 -2.75
CA GLY A 28 -27.11 10.17 -1.80
C GLY A 28 -27.24 8.71 -2.25
N GLN A 29 -26.77 8.34 -3.45
CA GLN A 29 -26.82 6.96 -3.93
C GLN A 29 -25.59 6.18 -3.46
N LYS A 30 -25.83 5.04 -2.79
CA LYS A 30 -24.77 4.12 -2.36
C LYS A 30 -24.04 3.51 -3.56
N TRP A 31 -24.78 3.19 -4.62
CA TRP A 31 -24.28 2.51 -5.82
C TRP A 31 -24.72 3.20 -7.09
N VAL A 32 -23.79 3.39 -8.01
CA VAL A 32 -24.04 4.00 -9.32
C VAL A 32 -23.29 3.26 -10.43
N ALA A 33 -23.65 3.54 -11.69
CA ALA A 33 -22.84 3.12 -12.82
C ALA A 33 -21.52 3.92 -12.85
N PRO A 34 -20.37 3.30 -13.19
CA PRO A 34 -19.09 4.00 -13.27
C PRO A 34 -19.13 5.26 -14.13
N SER A 35 -19.75 5.22 -15.31
CA SER A 35 -19.94 6.39 -16.18
C SER A 35 -20.80 7.51 -15.57
N ALA A 36 -21.72 7.20 -14.65
CA ALA A 36 -22.47 8.22 -13.91
C ALA A 36 -21.57 8.93 -12.88
N ALA A 37 -20.77 8.17 -12.13
CA ALA A 37 -19.77 8.73 -11.23
C ALA A 37 -18.72 9.56 -11.98
N LEU A 38 -18.18 9.01 -13.07
CA LEU A 38 -17.18 9.68 -13.92
C LEU A 38 -17.68 11.01 -14.48
N ARG A 39 -18.95 11.11 -14.88
CA ARG A 39 -19.55 12.38 -15.31
C ARG A 39 -19.57 13.44 -14.22
N CYS A 40 -19.80 13.07 -12.96
CA CYS A 40 -19.67 14.00 -11.83
C CYS A 40 -18.20 14.39 -11.61
N LEU A 41 -17.28 13.41 -11.59
CA LEU A 41 -15.84 13.67 -11.38
C LEU A 41 -15.24 14.59 -12.46
N ARG A 42 -15.70 14.46 -13.71
CA ARG A 42 -15.29 15.30 -14.84
C ARG A 42 -16.06 16.63 -14.96
N ASN A 43 -16.88 16.99 -13.97
CA ASN A 43 -17.65 18.24 -14.01
C ASN A 43 -16.84 19.48 -13.58
N PHE A 44 -15.61 19.29 -13.07
CA PHE A 44 -14.81 20.35 -12.47
C PHE A 44 -13.70 20.80 -13.43
N PRO A 45 -13.63 22.10 -13.79
CA PRO A 45 -12.54 22.63 -14.58
C PRO A 45 -11.24 22.66 -13.76
N VAL A 46 -10.10 22.74 -14.45
CA VAL A 46 -8.80 22.97 -13.81
C VAL A 46 -8.72 24.42 -13.34
N ASP A 47 -8.30 24.62 -12.08
CA ASP A 47 -7.87 25.92 -11.58
C ASP A 47 -6.34 26.01 -11.69
N ASP A 48 -5.85 26.92 -12.53
CA ASP A 48 -4.42 27.05 -12.83
C ASP A 48 -3.58 27.46 -11.62
N ALA A 49 -4.14 28.27 -10.71
CA ALA A 49 -3.44 28.68 -9.50
C ALA A 49 -3.32 27.52 -8.51
N VAL A 50 -4.39 26.74 -8.36
CA VAL A 50 -4.38 25.52 -7.55
C VAL A 50 -3.44 24.49 -8.16
N LYS A 51 -3.47 24.28 -9.48
CA LYS A 51 -2.54 23.38 -10.20
C LYS A 51 -1.09 23.77 -9.93
N ALA A 52 -0.73 25.03 -10.15
CA ALA A 52 0.63 25.51 -9.93
C ALA A 52 1.07 25.37 -8.47
N SER A 53 0.18 25.70 -7.52
CA SER A 53 0.45 25.52 -6.08
C SER A 53 0.67 24.05 -5.71
N THR A 54 -0.18 23.14 -6.21
CA THR A 54 -0.08 21.70 -5.96
C THR A 54 1.22 21.13 -6.51
N ILE A 55 1.59 21.46 -7.75
CA ILE A 55 2.86 21.02 -8.35
C ILE A 55 4.05 21.58 -7.57
N GLN A 56 3.98 22.84 -7.12
CA GLN A 56 5.02 23.43 -6.28
C GLN A 56 5.14 22.71 -4.92
N THR A 57 4.04 22.39 -4.25
CA THR A 57 4.04 21.62 -3.00
C THR A 57 4.65 20.24 -3.21
N LEU A 58 4.22 19.50 -4.24
CA LEU A 58 4.77 18.17 -4.57
C LEU A 58 6.27 18.24 -4.83
N ASN A 59 6.72 19.17 -5.69
CA ASN A 59 8.11 19.30 -6.08
C ASN A 59 9.03 19.65 -4.89
N ARG A 60 8.59 20.54 -4.00
CA ARG A 60 9.36 20.89 -2.79
C ARG A 60 9.33 19.79 -1.74
N THR A 61 8.24 19.03 -1.65
CA THR A 61 8.14 17.87 -0.75
C THR A 61 9.08 16.74 -1.17
N LEU A 62 9.26 16.52 -2.48
CA LEU A 62 10.23 15.55 -3.02
C LEU A 62 11.69 15.83 -2.60
N ALA A 63 12.01 17.04 -2.12
CA ALA A 63 13.33 17.35 -1.56
C ALA A 63 13.63 16.58 -0.25
N PHE A 64 12.61 16.01 0.40
CA PHE A 64 12.74 15.15 1.58
C PHE A 64 12.70 13.65 1.24
N HIS A 65 12.44 13.31 -0.01
CA HIS A 65 12.28 11.95 -0.49
C HIS A 65 13.61 11.36 -0.97
N THR A 66 13.92 10.13 -0.57
CA THR A 66 15.23 9.50 -0.79
C THR A 66 15.39 8.71 -2.10
N SER A 67 14.33 8.12 -2.66
CA SER A 67 14.43 7.21 -3.82
C SER A 67 14.30 7.86 -5.21
N VAL A 68 13.89 9.13 -5.32
CA VAL A 68 13.50 9.75 -6.61
C VAL A 68 14.59 9.73 -7.67
N ASN A 69 15.86 9.94 -7.29
CA ASN A 69 16.98 9.89 -8.23
C ASN A 69 17.35 8.45 -8.62
N TYR A 70 17.16 7.48 -7.71
CA TYR A 70 17.40 6.06 -7.98
C TYR A 70 16.38 5.48 -8.96
N GLN A 71 15.14 6.00 -8.97
CA GLN A 71 14.06 5.52 -9.83
C GLN A 71 14.17 5.98 -11.30
N LEU A 72 15.05 6.94 -11.61
CA LEU A 72 15.37 7.31 -13.00
C LEU A 72 15.88 6.11 -13.81
N GLN A 73 16.66 5.26 -13.14
CA GLN A 73 17.12 4.00 -13.66
C GLN A 73 17.39 3.07 -12.48
N ALA A 74 16.38 2.28 -12.12
CA ALA A 74 16.53 1.34 -11.02
C ALA A 74 17.41 0.14 -11.44
N PRO A 75 18.28 -0.37 -10.56
CA PRO A 75 19.09 -1.54 -10.85
C PRO A 75 18.24 -2.82 -10.91
N ALA A 76 18.82 -3.88 -11.48
CA ALA A 76 18.19 -5.20 -11.45
C ALA A 76 17.90 -5.64 -10.00
N PRO A 77 16.74 -6.29 -9.73
CA PRO A 77 15.78 -6.82 -10.69
C PRO A 77 14.67 -5.83 -11.10
N PHE A 78 14.72 -4.57 -10.69
CA PHE A 78 13.69 -3.55 -10.94
C PHE A 78 13.94 -2.74 -12.21
N ALA A 79 14.60 -3.35 -13.20
CA ALA A 79 15.07 -2.67 -14.39
C ALA A 79 13.94 -2.15 -15.31
N ASP A 80 12.67 -2.38 -14.99
CA ASP A 80 11.52 -1.80 -15.68
C ASP A 80 11.12 -0.41 -15.14
N VAL A 81 11.74 0.05 -14.04
CA VAL A 81 11.46 1.35 -13.43
C VAL A 81 12.44 2.41 -13.96
N HIS A 82 11.88 3.38 -14.69
CA HIS A 82 12.59 4.47 -15.36
C HIS A 82 11.84 5.80 -15.26
N GLU A 83 11.47 6.20 -14.04
CA GLU A 83 10.58 7.33 -13.83
C GLU A 83 11.36 8.59 -13.41
N ASP A 84 11.07 9.72 -14.07
CA ASP A 84 11.61 11.04 -13.78
C ASP A 84 10.50 11.96 -13.29
N ILE A 85 10.13 11.78 -12.02
CA ILE A 85 8.97 12.47 -11.45
C ILE A 85 9.08 14.00 -11.53
N HIS A 86 10.30 14.56 -11.47
CA HIS A 86 10.50 16.00 -11.61
C HIS A 86 10.23 16.48 -13.04
N ARG A 87 10.64 15.69 -14.05
CA ARG A 87 10.31 15.98 -15.45
C ARG A 87 8.83 15.81 -15.73
N ASP A 88 8.19 14.81 -15.12
CA ASP A 88 6.75 14.62 -15.22
C ASP A 88 5.99 15.79 -14.60
N LEU A 89 6.36 16.24 -13.41
CA LEU A 89 5.75 17.43 -12.80
C LEU A 89 5.90 18.68 -13.67
N ALA A 90 7.07 18.87 -14.31
CA ALA A 90 7.28 19.97 -15.25
C ALA A 90 6.39 19.83 -16.50
N ARG A 91 6.31 18.63 -17.09
CA ARG A 91 5.39 18.35 -18.21
C ARG A 91 3.93 18.61 -17.83
N ILE A 92 3.51 18.15 -16.66
CA ILE A 92 2.13 18.32 -16.15
C ILE A 92 1.84 19.81 -15.96
N GLN A 93 2.80 20.60 -15.44
CA GLN A 93 2.66 22.05 -15.31
C GLN A 93 2.29 22.73 -16.64
N ASP A 94 2.91 22.30 -17.73
CA ASP A 94 2.73 22.87 -19.08
C ASP A 94 1.59 22.23 -19.88
N THR A 95 0.99 21.13 -19.39
CA THR A 95 -0.09 20.42 -20.09
C THR A 95 -1.46 21.01 -19.75
N GLU A 96 -2.28 21.29 -20.76
CA GLU A 96 -3.70 21.63 -20.57
C GLU A 96 -4.53 20.35 -20.38
N TYR A 97 -5.39 20.33 -19.36
CA TYR A 97 -6.27 19.20 -19.07
C TYR A 97 -7.74 19.59 -19.22
N PRO A 98 -8.60 18.72 -19.79
CA PRO A 98 -10.03 19.01 -19.93
C PRO A 98 -10.73 19.23 -18.59
N THR A 99 -10.33 18.50 -17.55
CA THR A 99 -10.95 18.53 -16.22
C THR A 99 -9.92 18.37 -15.12
N ALA A 100 -10.27 18.77 -13.90
CA ALA A 100 -9.44 18.54 -12.71
C ALA A 100 -9.22 17.04 -12.44
N PHE A 101 -10.17 16.17 -12.83
CA PHE A 101 -10.00 14.73 -12.72
C PHE A 101 -8.96 14.17 -13.70
N ASP A 102 -8.90 14.69 -14.93
CA ASP A 102 -7.89 14.27 -15.91
C ASP A 102 -6.47 14.75 -15.49
N LEU A 103 -6.36 15.94 -14.89
CA LEU A 103 -5.12 16.40 -14.24
C LEU A 103 -4.73 15.46 -13.09
N HIS A 104 -5.69 15.08 -12.24
CA HIS A 104 -5.45 14.15 -11.14
C HIS A 104 -4.94 12.79 -11.61
N LEU A 105 -5.55 12.20 -12.64
CA LEU A 105 -5.11 10.92 -13.18
C LEU A 105 -3.66 10.96 -13.66
N ASP A 106 -3.22 12.06 -14.30
CA ASP A 106 -1.83 12.19 -14.74
C ASP A 106 -0.85 12.28 -13.54
N LEU A 107 -1.19 13.07 -12.52
CA LEU A 107 -0.42 13.11 -11.26
C LEU A 107 -0.37 11.73 -10.60
N TYR A 108 -1.53 11.09 -10.44
CA TYR A 108 -1.69 9.78 -9.82
C TYR A 108 -0.84 8.70 -10.49
N TYR A 109 -0.92 8.58 -11.81
CA TYR A 109 -0.14 7.59 -12.55
C TYR A 109 1.34 7.92 -12.60
N SER A 110 1.73 9.21 -12.64
CA SER A 110 3.14 9.61 -12.66
C SER A 110 3.86 9.24 -11.38
N PHE A 111 3.23 9.43 -10.21
CA PHE A 111 3.81 8.95 -8.95
C PHE A 111 3.82 7.41 -8.87
N ARG A 112 2.77 6.71 -9.34
CA ARG A 112 2.73 5.24 -9.28
C ARG A 112 3.77 4.56 -10.17
N ARG A 113 4.23 5.19 -11.26
CA ARG A 113 5.31 4.65 -12.09
C ARG A 113 6.68 4.62 -11.40
N LEU A 114 6.85 5.32 -10.28
CA LEU A 114 8.02 5.17 -9.40
C LEU A 114 8.09 3.77 -8.74
N ALA A 115 6.97 3.02 -8.76
CA ALA A 115 6.86 1.67 -8.21
C ALA A 115 7.25 1.58 -6.72
N ASP A 116 6.91 2.61 -5.94
CA ASP A 116 7.21 2.71 -4.52
C ASP A 116 5.93 3.03 -3.74
N GLY A 117 5.45 2.08 -2.94
CA GLY A 117 4.23 2.24 -2.13
C GLY A 117 4.33 3.29 -1.02
N HIS A 118 5.54 3.81 -0.77
CA HIS A 118 5.73 4.96 0.09
C HIS A 118 5.70 6.27 -0.69
N CYS A 119 5.83 6.26 -2.02
CA CYS A 119 5.82 7.46 -2.88
C CYS A 119 4.57 7.50 -3.75
N THR A 120 3.49 8.04 -3.20
CA THR A 120 2.22 8.19 -3.92
C THR A 120 1.68 9.59 -3.74
N THR A 121 0.86 10.06 -4.69
CA THR A 121 0.05 11.26 -4.51
C THR A 121 -1.42 10.87 -4.56
N LEU A 122 -2.17 11.30 -3.54
CA LEU A 122 -3.60 11.09 -3.47
C LEU A 122 -4.35 12.41 -3.36
N ASN A 123 -5.57 12.43 -3.88
CA ASN A 123 -6.52 13.53 -3.79
C ASN A 123 -7.91 12.96 -3.45
N LEU A 124 -8.40 13.25 -2.25
CA LEU A 124 -9.68 12.75 -1.76
C LEU A 124 -10.90 13.28 -2.52
N CYS A 125 -10.72 14.30 -3.38
CA CYS A 125 -11.74 14.68 -4.34
C CYS A 125 -12.09 13.52 -5.29
N PHE A 126 -11.13 12.61 -5.55
CA PHE A 126 -11.19 11.64 -6.64
C PHE A 126 -10.87 10.21 -6.19
N ASP A 127 -9.82 10.03 -5.39
CA ASP A 127 -9.32 8.70 -4.99
C ASP A 127 -10.26 8.04 -3.98
N SER A 128 -10.69 6.81 -4.33
CA SER A 128 -11.66 6.03 -3.56
C SER A 128 -12.95 6.77 -3.21
N LEU A 129 -13.27 7.85 -3.93
CA LEU A 129 -14.55 8.51 -3.77
C LEU A 129 -15.70 7.63 -4.27
N TYR A 130 -15.50 7.00 -5.42
CA TYR A 130 -16.33 5.93 -5.94
C TYR A 130 -15.43 4.76 -6.36
N ILE A 131 -15.49 3.66 -5.62
CA ILE A 131 -14.70 2.45 -5.90
C ILE A 131 -15.54 1.51 -6.74
N SER A 132 -14.98 0.99 -7.83
CA SER A 132 -15.73 0.13 -8.77
C SER A 132 -15.40 -1.34 -8.62
N TYR A 133 -16.43 -2.18 -8.64
CA TYR A 133 -16.35 -3.61 -8.34
C TYR A 133 -16.88 -4.50 -9.44
N LEU A 134 -16.28 -5.69 -9.56
CA LEU A 134 -16.86 -6.86 -10.20
C LEU A 134 -17.08 -7.97 -9.18
N PRO A 135 -18.07 -8.85 -9.39
CA PRO A 135 -18.31 -10.02 -8.54
C PRO A 135 -17.41 -11.21 -8.89
N THR A 136 -16.47 -11.03 -9.83
CA THR A 136 -15.63 -12.09 -10.42
C THR A 136 -14.15 -11.80 -10.24
N PRO A 137 -13.62 -11.76 -9.00
CA PRO A 137 -12.18 -11.73 -8.75
C PRO A 137 -11.46 -12.84 -9.53
N LEU A 138 -10.25 -12.57 -10.00
CA LEU A 138 -9.47 -13.52 -10.79
C LEU A 138 -8.32 -14.10 -9.97
N VAL A 139 -7.99 -15.37 -10.21
CA VAL A 139 -6.83 -16.07 -9.65
C VAL A 139 -5.98 -16.65 -10.78
N LEU A 140 -4.67 -16.77 -10.53
CA LEU A 140 -3.75 -17.44 -11.43
C LEU A 140 -3.44 -18.84 -10.89
N LEU A 141 -3.88 -19.87 -11.61
CA LEU A 141 -3.72 -21.27 -11.21
C LEU A 141 -2.80 -21.97 -12.19
N THR A 142 -2.00 -22.90 -11.69
CA THR A 142 -1.10 -23.73 -12.49
C THR A 142 -1.54 -25.17 -12.40
N ASP A 143 -1.65 -25.84 -13.56
CA ASP A 143 -1.99 -27.25 -13.60
C ASP A 143 -0.79 -28.16 -13.28
N SER A 144 -1.03 -29.47 -13.21
CA SER A 144 0.00 -30.48 -12.94
C SER A 144 1.08 -30.56 -14.03
N GLY A 145 0.82 -30.02 -15.22
CA GLY A 145 1.80 -29.89 -16.31
C GLY A 145 2.62 -28.61 -16.23
N GLY A 146 2.39 -27.75 -15.24
CA GLY A 146 3.08 -26.47 -15.08
C GLY A 146 2.54 -25.36 -15.99
N VAL A 147 1.35 -25.51 -16.57
CA VAL A 147 0.71 -24.48 -17.41
C VAL A 147 -0.13 -23.56 -16.52
N GLN A 148 0.16 -22.25 -16.61
CA GLN A 148 -0.58 -21.22 -15.89
C GLN A 148 -1.80 -20.76 -16.68
N ASN A 149 -2.94 -20.66 -16.01
CA ASN A 149 -4.20 -20.22 -16.56
C ASN A 149 -4.86 -19.23 -15.60
N VAL A 150 -5.52 -18.22 -16.16
CA VAL A 150 -6.35 -17.28 -15.40
C VAL A 150 -7.73 -17.91 -15.20
N HIS A 151 -8.23 -17.86 -13.98
CA HIS A 151 -9.57 -18.33 -13.62
C HIS A 151 -10.33 -17.26 -12.86
N ILE A 152 -11.65 -17.28 -12.97
CA ILE A 152 -12.51 -16.64 -11.96
C ILE A 152 -12.32 -17.43 -10.66
N ALA A 153 -12.12 -16.73 -9.54
CA ALA A 153 -11.85 -17.36 -8.25
C ALA A 153 -12.94 -18.40 -7.92
N PRO A 154 -12.58 -19.61 -7.45
CA PRO A 154 -13.56 -20.63 -7.07
C PRO A 154 -14.59 -20.17 -6.04
N GLU A 155 -14.19 -19.25 -5.16
CA GLU A 155 -15.01 -18.66 -4.11
C GLU A 155 -15.72 -17.36 -4.51
N ALA A 156 -15.55 -16.89 -5.76
CA ALA A 156 -16.00 -15.58 -6.23
C ALA A 156 -17.48 -15.28 -5.89
N PHE A 157 -18.39 -16.21 -6.19
CA PHE A 157 -19.82 -16.00 -5.92
C PHE A 157 -20.14 -15.90 -4.44
N ALA A 158 -19.51 -16.72 -3.59
CA ALA A 158 -19.73 -16.68 -2.15
C ALA A 158 -19.25 -15.35 -1.55
N ILE A 159 -18.06 -14.89 -1.97
CA ILE A 159 -17.50 -13.60 -1.59
C ILE A 159 -18.42 -12.46 -2.03
N ALA A 160 -18.79 -12.41 -3.30
CA ALA A 160 -19.61 -11.33 -3.86
C ALA A 160 -21.00 -11.28 -3.22
N SER A 161 -21.62 -12.44 -2.96
CA SER A 161 -22.93 -12.52 -2.31
C SER A 161 -22.91 -12.05 -0.86
N ALA A 162 -21.82 -12.32 -0.13
CA ALA A 162 -21.66 -11.91 1.25
C ALA A 162 -21.36 -10.40 1.39
N GLU A 163 -20.47 -9.86 0.56
CA GLU A 163 -20.05 -8.45 0.65
C GLU A 163 -21.01 -7.48 -0.06
N PHE A 164 -21.65 -7.92 -1.15
CA PHE A 164 -22.50 -7.07 -1.99
C PHE A 164 -23.95 -7.60 -2.11
N PRO A 165 -24.63 -7.92 -0.99
CA PRO A 165 -25.99 -8.47 -1.04
C PRO A 165 -26.98 -7.51 -1.72
N ASP A 166 -26.69 -6.21 -1.72
CA ASP A 166 -27.52 -5.17 -2.33
C ASP A 166 -27.20 -4.89 -3.81
N GLN A 167 -26.22 -5.58 -4.41
CA GLN A 167 -25.91 -5.49 -5.84
C GLN A 167 -25.89 -6.84 -6.57
N ILE A 168 -26.00 -7.96 -5.85
CA ILE A 168 -25.91 -9.30 -6.44
C ILE A 168 -26.91 -9.51 -7.59
N ASP A 169 -28.13 -8.98 -7.44
CA ASP A 169 -29.20 -9.07 -8.45
C ASP A 169 -28.81 -8.39 -9.77
N VAL A 170 -28.08 -7.27 -9.72
CA VAL A 170 -27.63 -6.55 -10.93
C VAL A 170 -26.71 -7.43 -11.79
N TRP A 171 -25.83 -8.18 -11.15
CA TRP A 171 -24.91 -9.09 -11.85
C TRP A 171 -25.58 -10.40 -12.24
N GLN A 172 -26.53 -10.89 -11.44
CA GLN A 172 -27.35 -12.03 -11.82
C GLN A 172 -28.17 -11.71 -13.07
N ASP A 173 -28.85 -10.58 -13.12
CA ASP A 173 -29.64 -10.16 -14.27
C ASP A 173 -28.78 -10.01 -15.54
N ALA A 174 -27.58 -9.41 -15.41
CA ALA A 174 -26.63 -9.29 -16.51
C ALA A 174 -26.17 -10.65 -17.08
N LEU A 175 -26.29 -11.72 -16.29
CA LEU A 175 -25.85 -13.07 -16.62
C LEU A 175 -27.00 -14.08 -16.67
N ASN A 176 -28.26 -13.63 -16.76
CA ASN A 176 -29.45 -14.48 -16.78
C ASN A 176 -29.51 -15.48 -15.60
N GLY A 177 -29.12 -15.05 -14.40
CA GLY A 177 -29.09 -15.85 -13.18
C GLY A 177 -27.93 -16.84 -13.09
N GLN A 178 -26.92 -16.74 -13.96
CA GLN A 178 -25.80 -17.68 -14.05
C GLN A 178 -24.49 -17.14 -13.45
N LEU A 179 -24.56 -16.21 -12.50
CA LEU A 179 -23.35 -15.67 -11.86
C LEU A 179 -22.59 -16.75 -11.08
N GLU A 180 -23.28 -17.58 -10.29
CA GLU A 180 -22.66 -18.63 -9.48
C GLU A 180 -21.86 -19.63 -10.33
N SER A 181 -22.37 -19.98 -11.51
CA SER A 181 -21.73 -20.96 -12.39
C SER A 181 -20.47 -20.43 -13.09
N LEU A 182 -20.09 -19.16 -12.85
CA LEU A 182 -18.82 -18.59 -13.29
C LEU A 182 -17.66 -18.96 -12.35
N SER A 183 -17.92 -19.30 -11.10
CA SER A 183 -16.89 -19.64 -10.12
C SER A 183 -15.99 -20.77 -10.62
N GLY A 184 -14.67 -20.54 -10.65
CA GLY A 184 -13.67 -21.48 -11.17
C GLY A 184 -13.54 -21.56 -12.69
N ALA A 185 -14.38 -20.84 -13.46
CA ALA A 185 -14.31 -20.82 -14.92
C ALA A 185 -12.94 -20.29 -15.38
N LYS A 186 -12.36 -20.92 -16.40
CA LYS A 186 -11.12 -20.48 -17.04
C LYS A 186 -11.42 -19.24 -17.89
N VAL A 187 -10.59 -18.21 -17.78
CA VAL A 187 -10.66 -16.99 -18.59
C VAL A 187 -9.64 -17.10 -19.71
N LEU A 188 -10.13 -17.11 -20.95
CA LEU A 188 -9.31 -17.22 -22.15
C LEU A 188 -9.00 -15.86 -22.76
N LYS A 189 -9.90 -14.88 -22.59
CA LYS A 189 -9.71 -13.51 -23.07
C LYS A 189 -10.32 -12.49 -22.12
N ILE A 190 -9.68 -11.32 -22.04
CA ILE A 190 -10.20 -10.12 -21.39
C ILE A 190 -10.29 -9.03 -22.47
N ASN A 191 -11.49 -8.54 -22.73
CA ASN A 191 -11.79 -7.56 -23.78
C ASN A 191 -11.25 -7.97 -25.16
N GLY A 192 -11.32 -9.27 -25.49
CA GLY A 192 -10.90 -9.83 -26.77
C GLY A 192 -9.41 -10.20 -26.87
N GLU A 193 -8.59 -9.83 -25.88
CA GLU A 193 -7.14 -10.06 -25.84
C GLU A 193 -6.74 -11.15 -24.83
N ASP A 194 -5.51 -11.67 -24.96
CA ASP A 194 -4.93 -12.58 -23.96
C ASP A 194 -4.94 -11.94 -22.56
N PRO A 195 -5.32 -12.68 -21.49
CA PRO A 195 -5.43 -12.11 -20.14
C PRO A 195 -4.15 -11.40 -19.65
N PHE A 196 -2.97 -11.86 -20.06
CA PHE A 196 -1.72 -11.23 -19.63
C PHE A 196 -1.47 -9.85 -20.26
N VAL A 197 -2.19 -9.49 -21.34
CA VAL A 197 -2.18 -8.10 -21.85
C VAL A 197 -2.74 -7.16 -20.78
N ALA A 198 -3.88 -7.52 -20.17
CA ALA A 198 -4.48 -6.73 -19.09
C ALA A 198 -3.65 -6.77 -17.80
N VAL A 199 -3.11 -7.94 -17.43
CA VAL A 199 -2.23 -8.10 -16.26
C VAL A 199 -1.00 -7.19 -16.37
N ASN A 200 -0.33 -7.20 -17.53
CA ASN A 200 0.87 -6.39 -17.76
C ASN A 200 0.54 -4.90 -17.83
N ALA A 201 -0.54 -4.51 -18.51
CA ALA A 201 -0.99 -3.13 -18.55
C ALA A 201 -1.27 -2.58 -17.14
N ASN A 202 -1.93 -3.36 -16.28
CA ASN A 202 -2.14 -3.00 -14.87
C ASN A 202 -0.80 -2.90 -14.12
N ALA A 203 0.10 -3.86 -14.28
CA ALA A 203 1.38 -3.88 -13.57
C ALA A 203 2.25 -2.64 -13.87
N LEU A 204 2.13 -2.06 -15.07
CA LEU A 204 2.85 -0.84 -15.45
C LEU A 204 2.36 0.43 -14.73
N VAL A 205 1.10 0.47 -14.30
CA VAL A 205 0.47 1.70 -13.77
C VAL A 205 -0.04 1.58 -12.34
N THR A 206 -0.20 0.37 -11.82
CA THR A 206 -0.69 0.14 -10.45
C THR A 206 0.33 0.62 -9.40
N GLY A 207 1.64 0.64 -9.72
CA GLY A 207 2.66 1.08 -8.77
C GLY A 207 2.63 0.29 -7.46
N GLY A 208 2.93 0.95 -6.34
CA GLY A 208 2.78 0.38 -4.99
C GLY A 208 3.83 -0.66 -4.59
N TYR A 209 4.38 -1.42 -5.53
CA TYR A 209 5.43 -2.43 -5.31
C TYR A 209 6.53 -2.30 -6.37
N GLN A 210 7.79 -2.47 -5.95
CA GLN A 210 8.96 -2.29 -6.82
C GLN A 210 9.00 -3.36 -7.92
N GLY A 211 8.82 -4.63 -7.55
CA GLY A 211 8.87 -5.76 -8.47
C GLY A 211 7.72 -5.78 -9.48
N PHE A 212 8.04 -5.87 -10.78
CA PHE A 212 7.02 -6.05 -11.82
C PHE A 212 6.15 -7.29 -11.58
N GLY A 213 6.74 -8.43 -11.21
CA GLY A 213 6.00 -9.65 -10.85
C GLY A 213 5.04 -9.47 -9.67
N THR A 214 5.46 -8.72 -8.65
CA THR A 214 4.58 -8.36 -7.52
C THR A 214 3.40 -7.48 -7.96
N ARG A 215 3.63 -6.54 -8.89
CA ARG A 215 2.56 -5.73 -9.49
C ARG A 215 1.63 -6.55 -10.39
N GLN A 216 2.13 -7.57 -11.09
CA GLN A 216 1.27 -8.56 -11.78
C GLN A 216 0.41 -9.31 -10.77
N ASN A 217 0.98 -9.72 -9.63
CA ASN A 217 0.21 -10.34 -8.56
C ASN A 217 -0.91 -9.44 -8.03
N SER A 218 -0.73 -8.13 -8.04
CA SER A 218 -1.75 -7.14 -7.63
C SER A 218 -3.04 -7.20 -8.45
N PHE A 219 -2.98 -7.74 -9.67
CA PHE A 219 -4.14 -7.93 -10.54
C PHE A 219 -5.11 -9.00 -10.01
N PHE A 220 -4.56 -10.06 -9.41
CA PHE A 220 -5.30 -11.22 -8.95
C PHE A 220 -5.76 -11.05 -7.49
N SER A 221 -6.78 -11.80 -7.11
CA SER A 221 -7.23 -11.87 -5.74
C SER A 221 -6.24 -12.61 -4.84
N SER A 222 -6.30 -12.29 -3.56
CA SER A 222 -5.49 -12.89 -2.52
C SER A 222 -6.21 -12.80 -1.17
N TYR A 223 -5.54 -13.23 -0.12
CA TYR A 223 -6.00 -13.12 1.26
C TYR A 223 -4.94 -12.40 2.09
N SER A 224 -5.36 -11.82 3.21
CA SER A 224 -4.48 -11.30 4.26
C SER A 224 -5.04 -11.62 5.64
N ARG A 225 -4.18 -11.64 6.66
CA ARG A 225 -4.59 -11.79 8.05
C ARG A 225 -4.72 -10.41 8.71
N GLY A 226 -5.95 -9.96 8.96
CA GLY A 226 -6.21 -8.76 9.74
C GLY A 226 -6.20 -9.01 11.25
N SER A 227 -6.37 -7.93 12.02
CA SER A 227 -6.41 -8.00 13.48
C SER A 227 -7.66 -8.68 14.05
N THR A 228 -8.74 -8.74 13.27
CA THR A 228 -10.04 -9.32 13.67
C THR A 228 -10.38 -10.62 12.93
N GLY A 229 -9.70 -10.94 11.84
CA GLY A 229 -10.19 -11.94 10.89
C GLY A 229 -9.25 -12.14 9.72
N TRP A 230 -9.54 -13.16 8.92
CA TRP A 230 -8.97 -13.25 7.57
C TRP A 230 -9.76 -12.34 6.65
N SER A 231 -9.05 -11.63 5.78
CA SER A 231 -9.63 -10.67 4.83
C SER A 231 -9.37 -11.12 3.41
N TYR A 232 -10.36 -10.92 2.54
CA TYR A 232 -10.25 -11.15 1.11
C TYR A 232 -9.81 -9.88 0.39
N VAL A 233 -8.88 -10.04 -0.55
CA VAL A 233 -8.41 -8.98 -1.44
C VAL A 233 -8.87 -9.30 -2.84
N MET A 234 -9.75 -8.48 -3.43
CA MET A 234 -10.38 -8.75 -4.73
C MET A 234 -9.43 -8.70 -5.94
N GLY A 235 -8.29 -8.01 -5.80
CA GLY A 235 -7.33 -7.76 -6.89
C GLY A 235 -7.74 -6.58 -7.79
N ASN A 236 -6.77 -5.99 -8.48
CA ASN A 236 -6.99 -4.81 -9.31
C ASN A 236 -7.93 -5.07 -10.51
N PHE A 237 -8.12 -6.33 -10.92
CA PHE A 237 -9.13 -6.64 -11.93
C PHE A 237 -10.55 -6.35 -11.44
N ALA A 238 -10.91 -6.89 -10.27
CA ALA A 238 -12.28 -6.82 -9.76
C ALA A 238 -12.53 -5.59 -8.90
N GLN A 239 -11.52 -4.74 -8.69
CA GLN A 239 -11.62 -3.59 -7.82
C GLN A 239 -10.76 -2.42 -8.31
N LEU A 240 -11.40 -1.33 -8.71
CA LEU A 240 -10.77 -0.15 -9.32
C LEU A 240 -10.94 1.08 -8.43
N VAL A 241 -9.82 1.80 -8.19
CA VAL A 241 -9.78 3.05 -7.41
C VAL A 241 -10.70 4.12 -8.00
N HIS A 242 -10.75 4.19 -9.33
CA HIS A 242 -11.54 5.17 -10.06
C HIS A 242 -12.61 4.52 -10.93
N PRO A 243 -13.78 5.15 -11.12
CA PRO A 243 -14.88 4.62 -11.90
C PRO A 243 -14.70 4.87 -13.42
N VAL A 244 -13.59 4.42 -13.98
CA VAL A 244 -13.20 4.72 -15.38
C VAL A 244 -13.66 3.67 -16.41
N ILE A 245 -14.20 2.54 -15.97
CA ILE A 245 -14.62 1.42 -16.83
C ILE A 245 -16.02 0.96 -16.42
N ASP A 246 -16.96 0.89 -17.37
CA ASP A 246 -18.36 0.49 -17.12
C ASP A 246 -18.57 -1.02 -17.09
N SER A 247 -17.81 -1.78 -17.89
CA SER A 247 -17.97 -3.23 -18.00
C SER A 247 -16.70 -3.89 -18.53
N VAL A 248 -16.63 -5.20 -18.36
CA VAL A 248 -15.59 -6.05 -18.95
C VAL A 248 -16.24 -7.17 -19.75
N SER A 249 -15.65 -7.50 -20.90
CA SER A 249 -16.02 -8.69 -21.66
C SER A 249 -15.01 -9.80 -21.42
N LEU A 250 -15.49 -11.00 -21.07
CA LEU A 250 -14.64 -12.17 -20.83
C LEU A 250 -15.05 -13.29 -21.79
N THR A 251 -14.07 -13.88 -22.47
CA THR A 251 -14.25 -15.20 -23.10
C THR A 251 -13.86 -16.25 -22.08
N ILE A 252 -14.80 -17.09 -21.67
CA ILE A 252 -14.61 -18.06 -20.59
C ILE A 252 -14.89 -19.49 -21.05
N GLN A 253 -14.41 -20.43 -20.24
CA GLN A 253 -14.78 -21.84 -20.28
C GLN A 253 -15.19 -22.26 -18.87
N ARG A 254 -16.46 -22.60 -18.67
CA ARG A 254 -16.98 -23.05 -17.38
C ARG A 254 -16.35 -24.36 -16.95
N VAL A 255 -16.35 -24.60 -15.64
CA VAL A 255 -15.88 -25.87 -15.06
C VAL A 255 -16.67 -27.04 -15.68
N ASN A 256 -15.96 -28.07 -16.13
CA ASN A 256 -16.54 -29.25 -16.81
C ASN A 256 -17.23 -28.96 -18.15
N SER A 257 -17.00 -27.81 -18.78
CA SER A 257 -17.51 -27.48 -20.12
C SER A 257 -16.38 -27.46 -21.15
N THR A 258 -16.70 -27.78 -22.40
CA THR A 258 -15.82 -27.56 -23.58
C THR A 258 -16.27 -26.36 -24.40
N VAL A 259 -17.40 -25.76 -24.06
CA VAL A 259 -17.98 -24.60 -24.77
C VAL A 259 -17.30 -23.33 -24.27
N LEU A 260 -16.93 -22.48 -25.23
CA LEU A 260 -16.46 -21.13 -24.95
C LEU A 260 -17.65 -20.17 -24.98
N GLU A 261 -17.73 -19.30 -23.99
CA GLU A 261 -18.81 -18.33 -23.84
C GLU A 261 -18.22 -16.93 -23.72
N ASP A 262 -18.79 -15.98 -24.45
CA ASP A 262 -18.50 -14.56 -24.27
C ASP A 262 -19.55 -13.96 -23.34
N ILE A 263 -19.10 -13.45 -22.21
CA ILE A 263 -19.94 -12.78 -21.23
C ILE A 263 -19.49 -11.33 -21.06
N THR A 264 -20.42 -10.45 -20.70
CA THR A 264 -20.10 -9.06 -20.33
C THR A 264 -20.64 -8.79 -18.94
N ILE A 265 -19.77 -8.34 -18.05
CA ILE A 265 -20.11 -8.10 -16.64
C ILE A 265 -19.96 -6.60 -16.38
N PRO A 266 -21.01 -5.92 -15.87
CA PRO A 266 -20.90 -4.52 -15.53
C PRO A 266 -20.12 -4.31 -14.23
N TYR A 267 -19.23 -3.32 -14.21
CA TYR A 267 -18.72 -2.77 -12.95
C TYR A 267 -19.82 -1.98 -12.24
N ARG A 268 -19.79 -1.99 -10.90
CA ARG A 268 -20.66 -1.15 -10.07
C ARG A 268 -19.82 -0.30 -9.14
N SER A 269 -20.10 1.00 -9.07
CA SER A 269 -19.33 1.93 -8.24
C SER A 269 -20.03 2.20 -6.92
N ARG A 270 -19.38 1.85 -5.82
CA ARG A 270 -19.84 2.12 -4.45
C ARG A 270 -19.28 3.46 -3.99
N PHE A 271 -20.11 4.29 -3.37
CA PHE A 271 -19.63 5.49 -2.70
C PHE A 271 -18.68 5.10 -1.54
N GLY A 272 -17.48 5.66 -1.53
CA GLY A 272 -16.42 5.30 -0.60
C GLY A 272 -16.73 5.71 0.84
N SER A 273 -16.40 4.84 1.80
CA SER A 273 -16.67 5.05 3.22
C SER A 273 -15.94 6.26 3.83
N ALA A 274 -14.77 6.62 3.28
CA ALA A 274 -14.00 7.80 3.71
C ALA A 274 -14.54 9.11 3.13
N SER A 275 -15.42 9.05 2.13
CA SER A 275 -15.96 10.19 1.41
C SER A 275 -17.05 10.90 2.20
N LYS A 276 -17.24 12.20 1.94
CA LYS A 276 -18.31 12.98 2.56
C LYS A 276 -19.48 13.16 1.60
N ASN A 277 -20.68 12.94 2.12
CA ASN A 277 -21.93 13.13 1.38
C ASN A 277 -22.02 14.52 0.75
N PHE A 278 -22.73 14.61 -0.37
CA PHE A 278 -22.96 15.83 -1.13
C PHE A 278 -24.36 15.79 -1.76
N THR A 279 -24.86 16.94 -2.18
CA THR A 279 -26.18 17.12 -2.83
C THR A 279 -26.08 17.59 -4.28
N ASP A 280 -24.95 18.18 -4.66
CA ASP A 280 -24.70 18.86 -5.92
C ASP A 280 -23.18 19.05 -6.10
N SER A 281 -22.76 19.63 -7.23
CA SER A 281 -21.35 19.88 -7.54
C SER A 281 -20.68 20.86 -6.56
N ALA A 282 -21.42 21.83 -6.02
CA ALA A 282 -20.85 22.83 -5.10
C ALA A 282 -20.54 22.21 -3.73
N SER A 283 -21.50 21.50 -3.16
CA SER A 283 -21.34 20.73 -1.92
C SER A 283 -20.33 19.60 -2.11
N PHE A 284 -20.27 18.95 -3.27
CA PHE A 284 -19.23 17.98 -3.60
C PHE A 284 -17.82 18.57 -3.43
N SER A 285 -17.57 19.71 -4.07
CA SER A 285 -16.26 20.37 -4.04
C SER A 285 -15.89 20.82 -2.63
N ALA A 286 -16.82 21.49 -1.92
CA ALA A 286 -16.61 21.90 -0.53
C ALA A 286 -16.41 20.70 0.41
N ASN A 287 -17.07 19.57 0.13
CA ASN A 287 -17.07 18.42 1.01
C ASN A 287 -15.98 17.39 0.71
N ASN A 288 -15.28 17.44 -0.41
CA ASN A 288 -14.26 16.42 -0.71
C ASN A 288 -12.96 16.98 -1.29
N CYS A 289 -13.01 18.14 -1.96
CA CYS A 289 -11.91 18.58 -2.82
C CYS A 289 -10.98 19.62 -2.21
N VAL A 290 -11.48 20.45 -1.29
CA VAL A 290 -10.68 21.50 -0.64
C VAL A 290 -9.94 20.96 0.59
N SER A 291 -8.78 21.55 0.88
CA SER A 291 -7.98 21.21 2.07
C SER A 291 -8.78 21.37 3.36
N ARG A 292 -8.48 20.53 4.36
CA ARG A 292 -9.19 20.46 5.64
C ARG A 292 -8.22 20.44 6.79
N LYS A 293 -8.76 20.51 8.01
CA LYS A 293 -7.99 20.19 9.22
C LYS A 293 -7.36 18.80 9.05
N GLY A 294 -6.05 18.71 9.22
CA GLY A 294 -5.26 17.49 9.03
C GLY A 294 -4.85 17.17 7.59
N THR A 295 -5.20 17.98 6.57
CA THR A 295 -4.61 17.85 5.22
C THR A 295 -3.15 18.31 5.24
N ASN A 296 -2.88 19.44 5.90
CA ASN A 296 -1.54 20.00 6.06
C ASN A 296 -1.05 19.79 7.51
N GLY A 297 0.26 19.93 7.71
CA GLY A 297 0.88 19.82 9.02
C GLY A 297 0.56 20.98 9.96
N ILE A 298 0.92 20.83 11.22
CA ILE A 298 0.69 21.82 12.28
C ILE A 298 1.99 22.20 12.98
N SER A 299 1.98 23.29 13.75
CA SER A 299 3.04 23.50 14.73
C SER A 299 2.67 22.77 16.02
N LEU A 300 3.55 21.89 16.51
CA LEU A 300 3.37 21.18 17.78
C LEU A 300 3.59 22.08 19.00
N TYR A 301 4.24 23.22 18.81
CA TYR A 301 4.52 24.21 19.85
C TYR A 301 3.54 25.37 19.87
N ASP A 302 2.51 25.33 19.02
CA ASP A 302 1.36 26.23 19.07
C ASP A 302 0.18 25.54 19.75
N SER A 303 -0.09 25.93 21.00
CA SER A 303 -1.16 25.34 21.82
C SER A 303 -2.55 25.45 21.19
N VAL A 304 -2.82 26.52 20.42
CA VAL A 304 -4.09 26.69 19.70
C VAL A 304 -4.17 25.62 18.60
N SER A 305 -3.14 25.54 17.77
CA SER A 305 -3.06 24.54 16.70
C SER A 305 -3.20 23.11 17.22
N VAL A 306 -2.51 22.75 18.30
CA VAL A 306 -2.60 21.41 18.91
C VAL A 306 -4.01 21.14 19.44
N SER A 307 -4.62 22.11 20.14
CA SER A 307 -5.98 21.95 20.67
C SER A 307 -7.03 21.76 19.58
N GLU A 308 -6.88 22.44 18.46
CA GLU A 308 -7.81 22.37 17.33
C GLU A 308 -7.74 21.07 16.54
N HIS A 309 -6.65 20.30 16.69
CA HIS A 309 -6.37 19.09 15.91
C HIS A 309 -6.37 17.81 16.75
N ARG A 310 -6.47 17.89 18.09
CA ARG A 310 -6.39 16.75 19.01
C ARG A 310 -7.35 15.60 18.67
N ASP A 311 -8.57 15.92 18.24
CA ASP A 311 -9.61 14.93 17.94
C ASP A 311 -9.92 14.83 16.43
N VAL A 312 -9.10 15.47 15.58
CA VAL A 312 -9.31 15.47 14.13
C VAL A 312 -8.70 14.23 13.52
N VAL A 313 -9.52 13.52 12.75
CA VAL A 313 -9.07 12.42 11.89
C VAL A 313 -8.51 13.02 10.60
N PRO A 314 -7.16 13.12 10.40
CA PRO A 314 -6.62 13.58 9.14
C PRO A 314 -7.13 12.72 7.97
N PRO A 315 -7.44 13.35 6.82
CA PRO A 315 -7.91 12.68 5.62
C PRO A 315 -7.05 11.49 5.16
N ILE A 316 -5.73 11.56 5.35
CA ILE A 316 -4.78 10.54 4.92
C ILE A 316 -5.05 9.16 5.55
N ALA A 317 -5.58 9.10 6.76
CA ALA A 317 -5.66 7.83 7.49
C ALA A 317 -6.61 6.81 6.85
N ALA A 318 -7.46 7.25 5.91
CA ALA A 318 -8.26 6.34 5.10
C ALA A 318 -7.44 5.51 4.09
N PHE A 319 -6.21 5.95 3.81
CA PHE A 319 -5.30 5.39 2.80
C PHE A 319 -4.01 4.85 3.40
N GLU A 320 -3.70 5.26 4.63
CA GLU A 320 -2.67 4.67 5.44
C GLU A 320 -2.99 3.21 5.70
N GLN A 321 -2.07 2.34 5.33
CA GLN A 321 -2.20 0.92 5.59
C GLN A 321 -1.85 0.59 7.06
N GLN A 322 -1.57 1.58 7.91
CA GLN A 322 -1.18 1.39 9.32
C GLN A 322 -2.09 2.10 10.34
N PRO A 323 -2.15 1.61 11.61
CA PRO A 323 -2.77 2.33 12.70
C PRO A 323 -2.18 3.73 12.88
N ARG A 324 -3.03 4.63 13.40
CA ARG A 324 -2.65 6.01 13.69
C ARG A 324 -1.68 6.11 14.86
N ILE A 325 -0.80 7.09 14.75
CA ILE A 325 0.23 7.42 15.74
C ILE A 325 -0.31 8.51 16.66
N THR A 326 -0.10 8.38 17.96
CA THR A 326 -0.37 9.50 18.88
C THR A 326 0.72 10.56 18.75
N THR A 327 0.44 11.81 19.14
CA THR A 327 1.47 12.86 19.11
C THR A 327 2.71 12.50 19.94
N GLN A 328 2.54 11.74 21.03
CA GLN A 328 3.63 11.33 21.90
C GLN A 328 4.49 10.20 21.31
N ASP A 329 3.89 9.35 20.46
CA ASP A 329 4.57 8.23 19.81
C ASP A 329 5.28 8.62 18.52
N ARG A 330 5.15 9.87 18.06
CA ARG A 330 5.84 10.41 16.86
C ARG A 330 7.35 10.31 16.92
N LYS A 331 7.93 10.26 18.12
CA LYS A 331 9.37 10.04 18.34
C LYS A 331 9.83 8.62 17.99
N HIS A 332 8.90 7.68 17.85
CA HIS A 332 9.18 6.30 17.50
C HIS A 332 9.06 6.10 16.00
N ALA A 333 10.02 5.37 15.41
CA ALA A 333 10.12 5.15 13.98
C ALA A 333 8.90 4.39 13.45
N ILE A 334 8.34 4.83 12.30
CA ILE A 334 7.16 4.21 11.68
C ILE A 334 7.34 4.20 10.16
N ASN A 335 6.88 3.13 9.52
CA ASN A 335 6.75 3.06 8.08
C ASN A 335 5.29 3.21 7.66
N VAL A 336 4.99 4.36 7.07
CA VAL A 336 3.70 4.67 6.44
C VAL A 336 3.67 4.16 4.99
N GLN A 337 2.81 3.19 4.69
CA GLN A 337 2.50 2.81 3.31
C GLN A 337 1.14 3.43 2.94
N ILE A 338 1.06 4.05 1.77
CA ILE A 338 -0.16 4.74 1.32
C ILE A 338 -0.65 4.07 0.04
N ASP A 339 -1.86 3.52 0.10
CA ASP A 339 -2.56 3.01 -1.08
C ASP A 339 -3.88 3.75 -1.27
N ALA A 340 -4.20 4.05 -2.52
CA ALA A 340 -5.46 4.67 -2.90
C ALA A 340 -6.64 3.74 -2.68
N LEU A 341 -6.41 2.41 -2.70
CA LEU A 341 -7.40 1.45 -2.24
C LEU A 341 -7.33 1.36 -0.71
N PRO A 342 -8.45 1.52 0.00
CA PRO A 342 -8.46 1.34 1.47
C PRO A 342 -7.98 -0.07 1.83
N LEU A 343 -7.52 -0.30 3.06
CA LEU A 343 -7.36 -1.67 3.56
C LEU A 343 -8.74 -2.34 3.59
N TRP A 344 -8.92 -3.43 2.87
CA TRP A 344 -10.24 -4.03 2.67
C TRP A 344 -10.64 -4.95 3.81
N ASP A 345 -11.92 -4.92 4.14
CA ASP A 345 -12.60 -5.73 5.17
C ASP A 345 -13.67 -6.64 4.54
N ILE A 346 -13.36 -7.29 3.42
CA ILE A 346 -14.21 -8.37 2.94
C ILE A 346 -13.88 -9.58 3.81
N ASP A 347 -14.79 -9.94 4.70
CA ASP A 347 -14.59 -11.09 5.57
C ASP A 347 -14.46 -12.36 4.73
N LEU A 348 -13.43 -13.15 5.03
CA LEU A 348 -13.27 -14.43 4.39
C LEU A 348 -14.42 -15.37 4.84
N PRO A 349 -15.15 -16.01 3.93
CA PRO A 349 -16.24 -16.92 4.28
C PRO A 349 -15.74 -18.03 5.21
N GLU A 350 -16.59 -18.51 6.12
CA GLU A 350 -16.21 -19.50 7.14
C GLU A 350 -15.54 -20.74 6.54
N GLN A 351 -16.08 -21.25 5.42
CA GLN A 351 -15.53 -22.38 4.67
C GLN A 351 -14.13 -22.14 4.05
N SER A 352 -13.67 -20.89 4.01
CA SER A 352 -12.38 -20.48 3.45
C SER A 352 -11.37 -20.10 4.54
N ILE A 353 -11.77 -20.11 5.82
CA ILE A 353 -10.86 -19.93 6.96
C ILE A 353 -10.02 -21.20 7.14
N PRO A 354 -8.71 -21.10 7.44
CA PRO A 354 -7.86 -22.27 7.69
C PRO A 354 -8.42 -23.17 8.80
N ALA A 355 -8.42 -24.48 8.54
CA ALA A 355 -8.65 -25.54 9.52
C ALA A 355 -7.38 -26.38 9.66
N PRO A 356 -6.97 -26.81 10.89
CA PRO A 356 -7.68 -26.68 12.17
C PRO A 356 -7.61 -25.25 12.77
N PRO A 357 -8.38 -24.95 13.84
CA PRO A 357 -8.33 -23.66 14.52
C PRO A 357 -6.90 -23.31 14.96
N ALA A 358 -6.62 -22.01 15.01
CA ALA A 358 -5.34 -21.51 15.50
C ALA A 358 -5.11 -21.90 16.97
N LEU A 359 -3.86 -22.01 17.38
CA LEU A 359 -3.49 -22.28 18.77
C LEU A 359 -3.96 -21.12 19.68
N ASN A 360 -4.20 -21.41 20.96
CA ASN A 360 -4.73 -20.45 21.94
C ASN A 360 -3.79 -19.26 22.19
N GLU A 361 -2.50 -19.47 21.94
CA GLU A 361 -1.43 -18.49 22.06
C GLU A 361 -1.48 -17.45 20.93
N SER A 362 -2.32 -17.66 19.91
CA SER A 362 -2.51 -16.72 18.80
C SER A 362 -3.15 -15.41 19.26
N TYR A 363 -2.64 -14.29 18.77
CA TYR A 363 -3.15 -12.96 19.09
C TYR A 363 -3.23 -12.09 17.84
N SER A 364 -4.42 -11.56 17.57
CA SER A 364 -4.65 -10.55 16.53
C SER A 364 -4.07 -10.99 15.17
N VAL A 365 -3.02 -10.34 14.70
CA VAL A 365 -2.38 -10.59 13.39
C VAL A 365 -1.42 -11.79 13.38
N ALA A 366 -1.04 -12.34 14.53
CA ALA A 366 -0.22 -13.55 14.63
C ALA A 366 -1.11 -14.76 14.92
N GLN A 367 -1.10 -15.76 14.04
CA GLN A 367 -1.85 -17.01 14.20
C GLN A 367 -0.93 -18.20 14.03
N PHE A 368 -1.06 -19.17 14.94
CA PHE A 368 -0.23 -20.38 14.96
C PHE A 368 -1.05 -21.60 14.59
N TYR A 369 -0.52 -22.44 13.71
CA TYR A 369 -1.16 -23.69 13.31
C TYR A 369 -0.13 -24.82 13.30
N LEU A 370 -0.59 -26.05 13.53
CA LEU A 370 0.19 -27.26 13.28
C LEU A 370 -0.46 -27.96 12.09
N LEU A 371 0.32 -28.37 11.09
CA LEU A 371 -0.25 -29.05 9.93
C LEU A 371 -0.76 -30.45 10.32
N ASP A 372 -2.00 -30.76 9.92
CA ASP A 372 -2.64 -32.03 10.25
C ASP A 372 -1.95 -33.23 9.57
N ASP A 373 -1.48 -33.04 8.34
CA ASP A 373 -0.82 -34.07 7.53
C ASP A 373 0.69 -34.17 7.79
N ASP A 374 1.31 -33.13 8.35
CA ASP A 374 2.69 -33.14 8.84
C ASP A 374 2.79 -32.44 10.22
N PRO A 375 2.54 -33.17 11.33
CA PRO A 375 2.60 -32.59 12.67
C PRO A 375 4.02 -32.21 13.12
N THR A 376 5.03 -32.33 12.24
CA THR A 376 6.37 -31.80 12.48
C THR A 376 6.57 -30.39 11.90
N THR A 377 5.57 -29.84 11.21
CA THR A 377 5.62 -28.52 10.59
C THR A 377 4.60 -27.59 11.25
N GLY A 378 5.10 -26.56 11.93
CA GLY A 378 4.29 -25.45 12.44
C GLY A 378 4.16 -24.35 11.40
N VAL A 379 3.08 -23.58 11.47
CA VAL A 379 2.82 -22.40 10.64
C VAL A 379 2.61 -21.18 11.54
N LEU A 380 3.39 -20.12 11.32
CA LEU A 380 3.11 -18.78 11.81
C LEU A 380 2.52 -17.98 10.65
N ALA A 381 1.21 -17.79 10.64
CA ALA A 381 0.55 -16.85 9.75
C ALA A 381 0.61 -15.47 10.39
N LEU A 382 1.41 -14.58 9.79
CA LEU A 382 1.68 -13.25 10.33
C LEU A 382 1.14 -12.21 9.38
N GLY A 383 0.02 -11.60 9.73
CA GLY A 383 -0.67 -10.61 8.90
C GLY A 383 -0.11 -9.19 8.96
N SER A 384 0.69 -8.89 9.98
CA SER A 384 1.28 -7.57 10.25
C SER A 384 2.40 -7.73 11.28
N PHE A 385 3.35 -6.80 11.28
CA PHE A 385 4.45 -6.75 12.26
C PHE A 385 4.12 -5.84 13.45
N SER A 386 2.83 -5.57 13.65
CA SER A 386 2.31 -4.74 14.74
C SER A 386 0.85 -5.09 15.04
N ALA A 387 0.44 -4.84 16.28
CA ALA A 387 -0.91 -5.01 16.77
C ALA A 387 -1.26 -3.91 17.76
N ALA A 388 -2.54 -3.80 18.11
CA ALA A 388 -3.04 -2.78 19.05
C ALA A 388 -2.37 -2.83 20.43
N ASN A 389 -1.95 -4.01 20.90
CA ASN A 389 -1.15 -4.16 22.12
C ASN A 389 0.17 -4.84 21.78
N PHE A 390 1.26 -4.07 21.82
CA PHE A 390 2.60 -4.54 21.48
C PHE A 390 3.09 -5.65 22.40
N THR A 391 3.01 -5.44 23.71
CA THR A 391 3.45 -6.43 24.72
C THR A 391 2.71 -7.77 24.52
N ALA A 392 1.40 -7.73 24.30
CA ALA A 392 0.60 -8.93 24.06
C ALA A 392 0.97 -9.63 22.74
N PHE A 393 1.20 -8.86 21.68
CA PHE A 393 1.64 -9.40 20.39
C PHE A 393 2.99 -10.09 20.49
N MET A 394 3.97 -9.45 21.11
CA MET A 394 5.29 -10.04 21.26
C MET A 394 5.32 -11.23 22.23
N GLY A 395 4.46 -11.22 23.26
CA GLY A 395 4.24 -12.38 24.13
C GLY A 395 3.64 -13.56 23.35
N SER A 396 2.60 -13.30 22.56
CA SER A 396 1.98 -14.29 21.65
C SER A 396 2.98 -14.89 20.67
N LEU A 397 3.90 -14.09 20.12
CA LEU A 397 4.96 -14.60 19.25
C LEU A 397 5.83 -15.64 19.96
N LEU A 398 6.29 -15.33 21.17
CA LEU A 398 7.12 -16.25 21.94
C LEU A 398 6.34 -17.50 22.40
N ASP A 399 5.16 -17.31 22.96
CA ASP A 399 4.33 -18.37 23.52
C ASP A 399 3.87 -19.33 22.40
N GLY A 400 3.40 -18.80 21.27
CA GLY A 400 2.96 -19.61 20.13
C GLY A 400 4.08 -20.41 19.49
N LEU A 401 5.27 -19.82 19.30
CA LEU A 401 6.44 -20.55 18.78
C LEU A 401 6.91 -21.65 19.75
N THR A 402 6.86 -21.36 21.06
CA THR A 402 7.20 -22.33 22.12
C THR A 402 6.18 -23.47 22.16
N GLU A 403 4.90 -23.16 22.02
CA GLU A 403 3.84 -24.17 22.00
C GLU A 403 3.92 -25.06 20.75
N LEU A 404 4.23 -24.51 19.58
CA LEU A 404 4.50 -25.31 18.38
C LEU A 404 5.62 -26.33 18.64
N LYS A 405 6.71 -25.90 19.29
CA LYS A 405 7.80 -26.80 19.70
C LYS A 405 7.34 -27.86 20.70
N ALA A 406 6.57 -27.46 21.71
CA ALA A 406 6.03 -28.38 22.71
C ALA A 406 5.14 -29.47 22.07
N ARG A 407 4.41 -29.12 21.00
CA ARG A 407 3.60 -30.05 20.20
C ARG A 407 4.39 -30.88 19.18
N GLY A 408 5.71 -30.71 19.10
CA GLY A 408 6.59 -31.52 18.28
C GLY A 408 6.97 -30.92 16.93
N ALA A 409 6.64 -29.65 16.66
CA ALA A 409 7.11 -28.96 15.47
C ALA A 409 8.64 -28.92 15.44
N ARG A 410 9.22 -29.32 14.31
CA ARG A 410 10.67 -29.24 14.03
C ARG A 410 10.97 -28.23 12.93
N ARG A 411 9.98 -27.96 12.08
CA ARG A 411 10.02 -27.00 10.97
C ARG A 411 9.01 -25.89 11.20
N LEU A 412 9.28 -24.73 10.62
CA LEU A 412 8.40 -23.57 10.69
C LEU A 412 8.17 -23.00 9.29
N VAL A 413 6.90 -22.83 8.92
CA VAL A 413 6.49 -21.99 7.81
C VAL A 413 6.06 -20.64 8.36
N VAL A 414 6.63 -19.56 7.88
CA VAL A 414 6.18 -18.20 8.18
C VAL A 414 5.40 -17.69 6.96
N ASP A 415 4.09 -17.63 7.07
CA ASP A 415 3.20 -17.10 6.02
C ASP A 415 3.07 -15.58 6.18
N VAL A 416 3.57 -14.86 5.18
CA VAL A 416 3.49 -13.40 5.06
C VAL A 416 2.82 -12.97 3.74
N VAL A 417 1.83 -13.73 3.30
CA VAL A 417 1.04 -13.44 2.09
C VAL A 417 0.24 -12.15 2.24
N SER A 418 0.35 -11.28 1.24
CA SER A 418 -0.33 -9.98 1.19
C SER A 418 -0.11 -9.11 2.44
N VAL A 419 1.01 -9.29 3.14
CA VAL A 419 1.36 -8.47 4.30
C VAL A 419 1.87 -7.13 3.82
N VAL A 420 0.97 -6.16 3.79
CA VAL A 420 1.34 -4.76 3.98
C VAL A 420 1.70 -4.57 5.46
N SER A 421 2.57 -3.61 5.79
CA SER A 421 3.21 -3.58 7.12
C SER A 421 2.25 -3.59 8.31
N PHE A 422 0.98 -3.26 8.08
CA PHE A 422 -0.03 -3.16 9.10
C PHE A 422 -1.43 -3.45 8.51
N GLN A 423 -2.36 -3.91 9.35
CA GLN A 423 -3.77 -4.02 8.97
C GLN A 423 -4.61 -3.53 10.16
N ALA A 424 -5.29 -2.39 9.99
CA ALA A 424 -6.21 -1.88 11.01
C ALA A 424 -7.53 -2.66 10.99
N ALA A 425 -8.09 -2.96 12.17
CA ALA A 425 -9.41 -3.57 12.32
C ALA A 425 -10.54 -2.63 11.83
N ARG A 426 -11.64 -3.21 11.34
CA ARG A 426 -12.96 -2.55 11.41
C ARG A 426 -13.24 -2.11 12.84
N ALA A 427 -13.53 -0.82 12.97
CA ALA A 427 -14.61 -0.37 13.82
C ALA A 427 -15.49 0.53 12.94
N ASP A 428 -16.72 0.10 12.65
CA ASP A 428 -17.86 0.95 12.26
C ASP A 428 -17.68 2.09 11.20
N GLY A 429 -16.79 1.93 10.21
CA GLY A 429 -16.57 2.97 9.18
C GLY A 429 -15.91 4.25 9.72
N VAL A 430 -15.48 4.21 10.98
CA VAL A 430 -14.65 5.20 11.66
C VAL A 430 -13.58 4.38 12.33
N GLN A 431 -12.36 4.40 11.82
CA GLN A 431 -11.17 3.79 12.44
C GLN A 431 -11.15 4.10 13.95
N ARG A 432 -11.78 3.29 14.81
CA ARG A 432 -11.86 3.53 16.26
C ARG A 432 -10.57 3.02 16.87
N LEU A 433 -9.60 3.91 16.81
CA LEU A 433 -8.77 4.37 17.92
C LEU A 433 -8.75 3.42 19.13
N THR A 434 -7.86 2.45 19.09
CA THR A 434 -7.13 2.06 20.29
C THR A 434 -5.69 2.52 20.09
N THR A 435 -5.17 3.20 21.12
CA THR A 435 -3.80 3.71 21.17
C THR A 435 -2.82 2.54 21.05
N ALA A 436 -2.35 2.27 19.84
CA ALA A 436 -1.29 1.31 19.61
C ALA A 436 0.04 2.06 19.76
N GLU A 437 0.83 1.67 20.77
CA GLU A 437 2.22 2.09 20.94
C GLU A 437 3.01 1.62 19.71
N ALA A 438 3.20 2.53 18.75
CA ALA A 438 3.73 2.21 17.42
C ALA A 438 5.27 2.32 17.40
N THR A 439 5.97 1.35 17.99
CA THR A 439 7.44 1.34 18.04
C THR A 439 8.08 0.38 17.02
N PHE A 440 8.00 0.66 15.71
CA PHE A 440 8.27 -0.29 14.61
C PHE A 440 9.61 -1.04 14.61
N ALA A 441 10.72 -0.36 14.92
CA ALA A 441 12.06 -0.94 14.71
C ALA A 441 12.35 -2.09 15.70
N SER A 442 11.89 -1.99 16.95
CA SER A 442 12.05 -3.03 17.97
C SER A 442 11.32 -4.34 17.62
N HIS A 443 10.28 -4.28 16.78
CA HIS A 443 9.44 -5.45 16.46
C HIS A 443 10.17 -6.46 15.59
N ILE A 444 10.74 -6.06 14.44
CA ILE A 444 11.39 -7.01 13.51
C ILE A 444 12.58 -7.70 14.20
N GLY A 445 13.43 -6.93 14.87
CA GLY A 445 14.59 -7.49 15.54
C GLY A 445 14.20 -8.45 16.66
N CYS A 446 13.15 -8.11 17.42
CA CYS A 446 12.69 -8.98 18.49
C CYS A 446 11.99 -10.22 17.92
N THR A 447 11.20 -10.09 16.85
CA THR A 447 10.60 -11.24 16.13
C THR A 447 11.68 -12.18 15.58
N VAL A 448 12.70 -11.65 14.89
CA VAL A 448 13.83 -12.45 14.40
C VAL A 448 14.55 -13.11 15.58
N SER A 449 14.86 -12.36 16.64
CA SER A 449 15.53 -12.89 17.83
C SER A 449 14.68 -13.92 18.59
N GLN A 450 13.34 -13.86 18.54
CA GLN A 450 12.46 -14.88 19.11
C GLN A 450 12.46 -16.16 18.28
N ILE A 451 12.59 -16.06 16.96
CA ILE A 451 12.59 -17.23 16.07
C ILE A 451 13.94 -17.93 16.06
N ILE A 452 15.03 -17.19 15.79
CA ILE A 452 16.38 -17.76 15.58
C ILE A 452 17.39 -17.41 16.68
N GLY A 453 17.02 -16.59 17.67
CA GLY A 453 17.87 -16.24 18.80
C GLY A 453 18.72 -14.99 18.57
N PRO A 454 19.36 -14.46 19.63
CA PRO A 454 20.27 -13.31 19.55
C PRO A 454 21.61 -13.70 18.90
N MET A 455 22.06 -12.89 17.94
CA MET A 455 23.32 -13.02 17.19
C MET A 455 23.86 -11.62 16.83
N ASP A 456 25.09 -11.54 16.33
CA ASP A 456 25.69 -10.27 15.86
C ASP A 456 24.89 -9.59 14.73
N THR A 457 24.06 -10.35 14.00
CA THR A 457 23.15 -9.86 12.94
C THR A 457 21.77 -9.45 13.44
N THR A 458 21.47 -9.65 14.73
CA THR A 458 20.20 -9.24 15.37
C THR A 458 20.43 -8.26 16.53
N GLU A 459 21.64 -8.24 17.09
CA GLU A 459 22.05 -7.35 18.17
C GLU A 459 23.45 -6.77 17.87
N PRO A 460 23.63 -5.43 17.85
CA PRO A 460 22.63 -4.39 18.02
C PRO A 460 21.83 -4.06 16.74
N GLN A 461 22.21 -4.62 15.58
CA GLN A 461 21.76 -4.19 14.25
C GLN A 461 20.82 -5.23 13.61
N ALA A 462 19.55 -5.28 14.03
CA ALA A 462 18.59 -6.24 13.48
C ALA A 462 17.97 -5.85 12.12
N GLY A 463 18.08 -4.57 11.77
CA GLY A 463 17.57 -4.00 10.52
C GLY A 463 18.69 -3.54 9.60
N LEU A 464 18.32 -2.97 8.46
CA LEU A 464 19.29 -2.38 7.54
C LEU A 464 19.85 -1.09 8.12
N TYR A 465 21.13 -0.81 7.84
CA TYR A 465 21.62 0.54 7.96
C TYR A 465 20.85 1.45 7.01
N THR A 466 20.69 2.72 7.37
CA THR A 466 19.93 3.65 6.53
C THR A 466 20.63 4.98 6.35
N THR A 467 20.08 5.80 5.46
CA THR A 467 20.39 7.23 5.39
C THR A 467 19.13 8.03 5.03
N ILE A 468 19.17 9.33 5.26
CA ILE A 468 18.15 10.29 4.81
C ILE A 468 18.77 11.36 3.93
N ARG A 469 17.94 11.97 3.08
CA ARG A 469 18.36 13.09 2.24
C ARG A 469 18.68 14.31 3.11
N ALA A 470 19.88 14.86 2.96
CA ALA A 470 20.40 15.98 3.73
C ALA A 470 20.29 17.30 2.96
N GLY A 471 19.09 17.59 2.43
CA GLY A 471 18.82 18.83 1.71
C GLY A 471 18.94 20.08 2.61
N PRO A 472 19.11 21.28 2.04
CA PRO A 472 19.37 22.50 2.83
C PRO A 472 18.30 22.79 3.89
N LEU A 473 17.01 22.61 3.56
CA LEU A 473 15.93 22.84 4.51
C LEU A 473 15.92 21.80 5.65
N ALA A 474 16.20 20.53 5.35
CA ALA A 474 16.32 19.48 6.37
C ALA A 474 17.47 19.76 7.36
N GLN A 475 18.61 20.27 6.85
CA GLN A 475 19.71 20.70 7.72
C GLN A 475 19.30 21.88 8.61
N LEU A 476 18.60 22.88 8.07
CA LEU A 476 18.09 24.01 8.86
C LEU A 476 17.10 23.56 9.96
N ILE A 477 16.28 22.54 9.71
CA ILE A 477 15.40 21.94 10.73
C ILE A 477 16.24 21.40 11.89
N VAL A 478 17.28 20.60 11.61
CA VAL A 478 18.18 20.06 12.65
C VAL A 478 18.91 21.19 13.39
N GLU A 479 19.38 22.23 12.70
CA GLU A 479 20.01 23.40 13.34
C GLU A 479 19.06 24.11 14.31
N LYS A 480 17.79 24.27 13.93
CA LYS A 480 16.75 24.86 14.79
C LYS A 480 16.49 23.98 16.00
N ILE A 481 16.37 22.67 15.82
CA ILE A 481 16.18 21.71 16.91
C ILE A 481 17.35 21.78 17.90
N ASN A 482 18.59 21.73 17.41
CA ASN A 482 19.80 21.78 18.25
C ASN A 482 19.94 23.13 18.99
N SER A 483 19.25 24.18 18.51
CA SER A 483 19.17 25.49 19.16
C SER A 483 17.98 25.62 20.13
N GLY A 484 17.27 24.53 20.43
CA GLY A 484 16.12 24.50 21.34
C GLY A 484 14.75 24.59 20.68
N GLY A 485 14.66 24.37 19.36
CA GLY A 485 13.40 24.40 18.60
C GLY A 485 12.50 23.17 18.75
N ASP A 486 12.93 22.17 19.53
CA ASP A 486 12.14 20.97 19.86
C ASP A 486 12.37 20.54 21.32
N PRO A 487 11.96 21.35 22.30
CA PRO A 487 12.25 21.12 23.73
C PRO A 487 11.61 19.84 24.30
N ASP A 488 10.51 19.37 23.71
CA ASP A 488 9.76 18.20 24.17
C ASP A 488 10.12 16.92 23.40
N GLU A 489 11.14 16.97 22.53
CA GLU A 489 11.64 15.82 21.74
C GLU A 489 10.56 15.17 20.85
N LEU A 490 9.67 15.99 20.26
CA LEU A 490 8.50 15.53 19.50
C LEU A 490 8.78 15.38 18.00
N LEU A 491 9.86 15.97 17.50
CA LEU A 491 10.16 16.03 16.08
C LEU A 491 11.03 14.85 15.63
N SER A 492 10.72 14.33 14.44
CA SER A 492 11.49 13.24 13.82
C SER A 492 12.91 13.68 13.50
N TYR A 493 13.16 14.96 13.22
CA TYR A 493 14.51 15.46 12.98
C TYR A 493 15.37 15.63 14.24
N ASN A 494 14.84 15.35 15.45
CA ASN A 494 15.59 15.50 16.69
C ASN A 494 16.73 14.46 16.79
N PRO A 495 17.99 14.87 17.07
CA PRO A 495 19.13 13.96 17.12
C PRO A 495 18.95 12.78 18.07
N VAL A 496 18.32 12.97 19.24
CA VAL A 496 18.25 11.94 20.30
C VAL A 496 17.46 10.70 19.90
N ASN A 497 16.61 10.84 18.87
CA ASN A 497 15.82 9.77 18.29
C ASN A 497 16.68 8.83 17.44
N TRP A 498 17.89 9.24 17.04
CA TRP A 498 18.72 8.52 16.06
C TRP A 498 20.01 7.97 16.64
N ARG A 499 20.47 6.88 16.02
CA ARG A 499 21.75 6.24 16.31
C ARG A 499 22.69 6.36 15.12
N ASN A 500 23.97 6.55 15.40
CA ASN A 500 25.02 6.50 14.38
C ASN A 500 25.26 5.06 13.89
N SER A 501 26.11 4.89 12.88
CA SER A 501 26.50 3.58 12.33
C SER A 501 27.14 2.62 13.35
N SER A 502 27.62 3.13 14.49
CA SER A 502 28.12 2.32 15.61
C SER A 502 27.03 1.97 16.63
N ASN A 503 25.76 2.21 16.29
CA ASN A 503 24.58 1.98 17.13
C ASN A 503 24.58 2.78 18.45
N GLN A 504 25.30 3.90 18.52
CA GLN A 504 25.28 4.80 19.67
C GLN A 504 24.26 5.92 19.44
N ARG A 505 23.49 6.28 20.47
CA ARG A 505 22.55 7.42 20.39
C ARG A 505 23.33 8.71 20.15
N ASN A 506 22.78 9.57 19.29
CA ASN A 506 23.34 10.90 19.06
C ASN A 506 23.11 11.80 20.29
N ALA A 507 24.00 12.76 20.48
CA ALA A 507 23.85 13.80 21.49
C ALA A 507 22.80 14.84 21.05
N VAL A 508 22.18 15.53 22.02
CA VAL A 508 21.12 16.55 21.79
C VAL A 508 21.52 17.68 20.85
N ASP A 509 22.82 18.02 20.79
CA ASP A 509 23.40 19.09 19.99
C ASP A 509 24.09 18.56 18.70
N HIS A 510 24.07 17.25 18.49
CA HIS A 510 24.73 16.64 17.34
C HIS A 510 23.94 16.90 16.06
N HIS A 511 24.59 17.54 15.08
CA HIS A 511 23.99 17.73 13.77
C HIS A 511 24.16 16.46 12.92
N TRP A 512 23.29 15.47 13.14
CA TRP A 512 23.39 14.12 12.56
C TRP A 512 23.21 14.05 11.04
N LEU A 513 22.81 15.14 10.39
CA LEU A 513 22.85 15.29 8.93
C LEU A 513 24.22 15.74 8.37
N ARG A 514 25.23 15.94 9.23
CA ARG A 514 26.58 16.43 8.88
C ARG A 514 27.69 15.49 9.38
N PRO A 515 28.82 15.38 8.64
CA PRO A 515 29.05 15.96 7.31
C PRO A 515 28.14 15.34 6.25
N THR A 516 27.74 16.12 5.24
CA THR A 516 26.91 15.60 4.15
C THR A 516 27.73 14.65 3.28
N VAL A 517 27.11 13.54 2.90
CA VAL A 517 27.65 12.58 1.93
C VAL A 517 27.10 12.95 0.55
N ASN A 518 27.91 13.61 -0.26
CA ASN A 518 27.53 13.97 -1.63
C ASN A 518 27.68 12.76 -2.55
N VAL A 519 26.67 12.51 -3.36
CA VAL A 519 26.62 11.38 -4.30
C VAL A 519 26.05 11.83 -5.64
N THR A 520 26.45 11.17 -6.71
CA THR A 520 25.82 11.34 -8.03
C THR A 520 25.02 10.07 -8.34
N VAL A 521 23.69 10.16 -8.38
CA VAL A 521 22.79 9.04 -8.65
C VAL A 521 22.15 9.26 -10.02
N ASN A 522 22.35 8.32 -10.94
CA ASN A 522 21.82 8.41 -12.32
C ASN A 522 22.11 9.77 -12.99
N GLY A 523 23.32 10.30 -12.76
CA GLY A 523 23.76 11.59 -13.31
C GLY A 523 23.19 12.84 -12.61
N ARG A 524 22.46 12.68 -11.50
CA ARG A 524 21.98 13.78 -10.67
C ARG A 524 22.73 13.87 -9.35
N GLU A 525 23.17 15.07 -9.01
CA GLU A 525 23.78 15.35 -7.71
C GLU A 525 22.72 15.21 -6.61
N ASP A 526 23.15 14.61 -5.50
CA ASP A 526 22.36 14.45 -4.30
C ASP A 526 23.24 14.52 -3.05
N ALA A 527 22.63 14.73 -1.90
CA ALA A 527 23.32 14.79 -0.62
C ALA A 527 22.53 14.05 0.45
N PHE A 528 23.22 13.19 1.18
CA PHE A 528 22.65 12.34 2.22
C PHE A 528 23.34 12.56 3.57
N ALA A 529 22.70 12.11 4.63
CA ALA A 529 23.29 12.04 5.96
C ALA A 529 24.38 10.93 6.01
N PRO A 530 25.30 10.98 6.97
CA PRO A 530 26.06 9.81 7.38
C PRO A 530 25.14 8.62 7.67
N GLN A 531 25.68 7.41 7.53
CA GLN A 531 24.92 6.18 7.74
C GLN A 531 24.43 6.07 9.18
N LEU A 532 23.17 5.63 9.33
CA LEU A 532 22.45 5.49 10.59
C LEU A 532 22.31 4.03 10.95
N GLY A 533 22.51 3.72 12.23
CA GLY A 533 22.30 2.39 12.81
C GLY A 533 20.82 2.07 13.04
N ALA A 534 20.53 0.89 13.55
CA ALA A 534 19.19 0.44 13.88
C ALA A 534 18.75 0.99 15.24
N GLU A 535 17.52 1.47 15.32
CA GLU A 535 16.94 2.05 16.54
C GLU A 535 16.36 1.01 17.51
N CYS A 536 16.46 -0.29 17.18
CA CYS A 536 15.66 -1.37 17.76
C CYS A 536 16.05 -1.81 19.18
N GLN A 537 17.23 -1.40 19.67
CA GLN A 537 17.86 -1.98 20.86
C GLN A 537 18.16 -0.95 21.95
N PRO A 538 18.11 -1.32 23.26
CA PRO A 538 17.66 -2.63 23.76
C PRO A 538 16.15 -2.83 23.59
N PHE A 539 15.72 -4.07 23.34
CA PHE A 539 14.29 -4.40 23.33
C PHE A 539 13.65 -4.17 24.71
N GLU A 540 12.40 -3.73 24.72
CA GLU A 540 11.60 -3.60 25.96
C GLU A 540 11.35 -4.97 26.61
N MET A 541 11.34 -6.04 25.80
CA MET A 541 11.23 -7.42 26.27
C MET A 541 12.49 -8.23 26.01
N LYS A 542 12.83 -9.11 26.94
CA LYS A 542 13.98 -10.00 26.81
C LYS A 542 13.67 -11.12 25.81
N ALA A 543 14.39 -11.15 24.69
CA ALA A 543 14.32 -12.26 23.75
C ALA A 543 14.88 -13.57 24.37
N PRO A 544 14.47 -14.75 23.87
CA PRO A 544 15.06 -16.03 24.25
C PRO A 544 16.58 -16.02 24.10
N SER A 545 17.32 -16.73 24.97
CA SER A 545 18.78 -16.78 24.89
C SER A 545 19.33 -17.66 23.75
N HIS A 546 18.45 -18.39 23.08
CA HIS A 546 18.74 -19.28 21.96
C HIS A 546 17.54 -19.33 21.02
N GLY A 547 17.79 -19.61 19.74
CA GLY A 547 16.73 -19.74 18.74
C GLY A 547 15.78 -20.89 19.05
N LEU A 548 14.51 -20.69 18.72
CA LEU A 548 13.51 -21.75 18.76
C LEU A 548 13.71 -22.65 17.54
N PHE A 549 13.83 -22.11 16.34
CA PHE A 549 14.03 -22.88 15.11
C PHE A 549 15.37 -22.55 14.44
N GLU A 550 16.06 -23.57 13.95
CA GLU A 550 17.25 -23.37 13.13
C GLU A 550 16.86 -22.82 11.75
N PRO A 551 17.60 -21.85 11.19
CA PRO A 551 17.26 -21.21 9.91
C PRO A 551 16.98 -22.18 8.75
N GLU A 552 17.71 -23.28 8.64
CA GLU A 552 17.52 -24.29 7.59
C GLU A 552 16.19 -25.06 7.68
N ASN A 553 15.53 -25.02 8.83
CA ASN A 553 14.23 -25.62 9.09
C ASN A 553 13.08 -24.62 8.95
N ILE A 554 13.35 -23.40 8.46
CA ILE A 554 12.37 -22.34 8.26
C ILE A 554 12.16 -22.11 6.76
N ALA A 555 10.89 -21.90 6.38
CA ALA A 555 10.54 -21.36 5.08
C ALA A 555 9.59 -20.17 5.23
N ILE A 556 9.79 -19.12 4.45
CA ILE A 556 8.88 -17.97 4.36
C ILE A 556 8.05 -18.14 3.10
N VAL A 557 6.73 -18.01 3.22
CA VAL A 557 5.80 -18.07 2.08
C VAL A 557 5.20 -16.68 1.85
N SER A 558 5.19 -16.22 0.60
CA SER A 558 4.59 -14.94 0.23
C SER A 558 4.07 -14.96 -1.22
N ASN A 559 3.34 -13.92 -1.60
CA ASN A 559 2.98 -13.60 -2.99
C ASN A 559 3.76 -12.37 -3.50
N GLY A 560 4.87 -12.04 -2.85
CA GLY A 560 5.74 -10.91 -3.18
C GLY A 560 5.22 -9.55 -2.71
N ARG A 561 4.01 -9.48 -2.13
CA ARG A 561 3.41 -8.23 -1.61
C ARG A 561 3.83 -7.89 -0.17
N CYS A 562 4.82 -8.60 0.35
CA CYS A 562 5.43 -8.37 1.66
C CYS A 562 6.16 -7.02 1.67
N ALA A 563 5.56 -5.95 2.20
CA ALA A 563 6.07 -4.57 2.10
C ALA A 563 6.59 -4.01 3.41
N SER A 564 7.59 -3.13 3.31
CA SER A 564 8.20 -2.37 4.41
C SER A 564 8.70 -3.28 5.56
N SER A 565 8.05 -3.34 6.72
CA SER A 565 8.47 -4.16 7.87
C SER A 565 8.65 -5.62 7.48
N CYS A 566 7.68 -6.12 6.72
CA CYS A 566 7.71 -7.47 6.18
C CYS A 566 8.88 -7.68 5.22
N SER A 567 9.15 -6.69 4.35
CA SER A 567 10.30 -6.74 3.44
C SER A 567 11.60 -6.85 4.23
N LEU A 568 11.78 -6.04 5.27
CA LEU A 568 12.97 -6.08 6.12
C LEU A 568 13.14 -7.44 6.81
N PHE A 569 12.07 -7.97 7.41
CA PHE A 569 12.08 -9.33 7.98
C PHE A 569 12.50 -10.38 6.94
N SER A 570 11.86 -10.39 5.78
CA SER A 570 12.13 -11.37 4.72
C SER A 570 13.55 -11.25 4.16
N ILE A 571 14.06 -10.02 4.03
CA ILE A 571 15.43 -9.72 3.60
C ILE A 571 16.43 -10.22 4.64
N THR A 572 16.25 -9.88 5.92
CA THR A 572 17.14 -10.31 7.00
C THR A 572 17.17 -11.84 7.09
N MET A 573 16.01 -12.50 7.17
CA MET A 573 15.94 -13.96 7.28
C MET A 573 16.55 -14.66 6.07
N SER A 574 16.30 -14.16 4.85
CA SER A 574 16.81 -14.81 3.64
C SER A 574 18.30 -14.55 3.41
N LYS A 575 18.77 -13.30 3.51
CA LYS A 575 20.15 -12.92 3.19
C LYS A 575 21.14 -13.20 4.33
N HIS A 576 20.81 -12.88 5.58
CA HIS A 576 21.71 -13.15 6.70
C HIS A 576 21.70 -14.61 7.15
N HIS A 577 20.54 -15.28 7.07
CA HIS A 577 20.34 -16.58 7.70
C HIS A 577 20.04 -17.71 6.71
N GLY A 578 19.96 -17.44 5.41
CA GLY A 578 19.74 -18.46 4.38
C GLY A 578 18.36 -19.10 4.42
N VAL A 579 17.39 -18.47 5.10
CA VAL A 579 16.01 -18.96 5.17
C VAL A 579 15.40 -18.99 3.78
N LYS A 580 14.76 -20.11 3.43
CA LYS A 580 14.16 -20.31 2.11
C LYS A 580 12.92 -19.44 1.97
N THR A 581 12.81 -18.73 0.87
CA THR A 581 11.61 -17.95 0.51
C THR A 581 10.90 -18.61 -0.68
N VAL A 582 9.59 -18.79 -0.55
CA VAL A 582 8.73 -19.42 -1.56
C VAL A 582 7.69 -18.40 -1.99
N ILE A 583 7.67 -18.09 -3.28
CA ILE A 583 6.74 -17.13 -3.86
C ILE A 583 5.75 -17.82 -4.78
N PHE A 584 4.48 -17.65 -4.48
CA PHE A 584 3.39 -18.16 -5.31
C PHE A 584 2.66 -17.04 -6.05
N GLY A 585 1.94 -17.44 -7.10
CA GLY A 585 1.32 -16.51 -8.04
C GLY A 585 2.36 -15.87 -8.96
N GLY A 586 1.86 -15.07 -9.89
CA GLY A 586 2.67 -14.28 -10.80
C GLY A 586 3.07 -15.09 -12.03
N ASP A 587 3.35 -14.40 -13.12
CA ASP A 587 3.75 -15.04 -14.36
C ASP A 587 5.05 -15.84 -14.16
N LYS A 588 5.06 -17.12 -14.51
CA LYS A 588 6.27 -17.98 -14.44
C LYS A 588 7.39 -17.49 -15.35
N ARG A 589 7.07 -16.67 -16.36
CA ARG A 589 8.03 -16.03 -17.27
C ARG A 589 8.67 -14.79 -16.65
N THR A 590 8.08 -14.25 -15.57
CA THR A 590 8.58 -13.09 -14.83
C THR A 590 9.22 -13.56 -13.53
N ARG A 591 10.42 -13.06 -13.23
CA ARG A 591 11.05 -13.31 -11.94
C ARG A 591 10.22 -12.68 -10.82
N GLN A 592 9.68 -13.50 -9.95
CA GLN A 592 8.98 -13.06 -8.75
C GLN A 592 9.97 -12.53 -7.70
N GLN A 593 9.54 -11.58 -6.89
CA GLN A 593 10.33 -11.04 -5.78
C GLN A 593 9.74 -11.48 -4.45
N TYR A 594 10.59 -11.72 -3.47
CA TYR A 594 10.16 -12.12 -2.12
C TYR A 594 9.82 -10.94 -1.21
N CYS A 595 10.16 -9.73 -1.63
CA CYS A 595 9.77 -8.48 -1.00
C CYS A 595 9.09 -7.56 -2.02
N GLY A 596 8.17 -6.74 -1.52
CA GLY A 596 7.34 -5.85 -2.33
C GLY A 596 7.90 -4.44 -2.44
N VAL A 597 8.21 -3.80 -1.31
CA VAL A 597 8.83 -2.47 -1.26
C VAL A 597 9.82 -2.46 -0.11
N VAL A 598 11.10 -2.29 -0.44
CA VAL A 598 12.13 -2.09 0.57
C VAL A 598 12.09 -0.63 1.04
N GLY A 599 11.85 -0.42 2.34
CA GLY A 599 11.89 0.88 2.97
C GLY A 599 12.75 0.83 4.22
N GLY A 600 13.55 1.87 4.47
CA GLY A 600 14.15 2.09 5.78
C GLY A 600 13.10 2.68 6.73
N GLN A 601 12.47 3.77 6.28
CA GLN A 601 11.37 4.45 6.96
C GLN A 601 10.60 5.30 5.95
N SER A 602 9.29 5.41 6.13
CA SER A 602 8.43 6.26 5.31
C SER A 602 7.51 7.13 6.15
N THR A 603 7.15 8.28 5.59
CA THR A 603 6.30 9.30 6.20
C THR A 603 5.42 9.94 5.12
N ASN A 604 4.79 11.08 5.40
CA ASN A 604 3.96 11.81 4.45
C ASN A 604 4.20 13.32 4.47
N SER A 605 3.59 14.04 3.54
CA SER A 605 3.74 15.49 3.39
C SER A 605 3.26 16.30 4.59
N ALA A 606 2.21 15.87 5.30
CA ALA A 606 1.69 16.59 6.47
C ALA A 606 2.64 16.46 7.67
N GLU A 607 3.30 15.32 7.79
CA GLU A 607 4.34 15.07 8.79
C GLU A 607 5.56 15.97 8.55
N ILE A 608 6.08 16.02 7.32
CA ILE A 608 7.19 16.94 6.97
C ILE A 608 6.80 18.41 7.16
N ASP A 609 5.57 18.78 6.81
CA ASP A 609 5.07 20.13 7.05
C ASP A 609 4.98 20.47 8.54
N THR A 610 4.70 19.47 9.39
CA THR A 610 4.72 19.61 10.86
C THR A 610 6.13 19.87 11.38
N GLU A 611 7.15 19.18 10.86
CA GLU A 611 8.56 19.44 11.18
C GLU A 611 8.95 20.88 10.83
N ILE A 612 8.54 21.37 9.65
CA ILE A 612 8.83 22.73 9.16
C ILE A 612 8.09 23.80 9.97
N LYS A 613 6.82 23.60 10.28
CA LYS A 613 6.00 24.56 11.05
C LYS A 613 6.45 24.65 12.50
N SER A 614 6.78 23.52 13.12
CA SER A 614 7.25 23.47 14.51
C SER A 614 8.61 24.13 14.70
N THR A 615 9.47 24.12 13.66
CA THR A 615 10.77 24.82 13.65
C THR A 615 10.71 26.25 13.11
N GLU A 616 9.50 26.79 12.88
CA GLU A 616 9.25 28.14 12.36
C GLU A 616 9.83 28.42 10.96
N LEU A 617 10.12 27.37 10.18
CA LEU A 617 10.74 27.46 8.87
C LEU A 617 9.74 27.57 7.71
N LYS A 618 8.43 27.65 7.98
CA LYS A 618 7.39 27.68 6.93
C LYS A 618 7.49 28.87 5.97
N LYS A 619 8.11 29.98 6.40
CA LYS A 619 8.36 31.16 5.56
C LYS A 619 9.63 31.06 4.70
N HIS A 620 10.41 29.99 4.85
CA HIS A 620 11.64 29.78 4.08
C HIS A 620 11.33 29.49 2.61
N GLU A 621 12.16 29.96 1.68
CA GLU A 621 11.91 29.84 0.23
C GLU A 621 11.82 28.39 -0.27
N LEU A 622 12.51 27.47 0.42
CA LEU A 622 12.50 26.03 0.13
C LEU A 622 11.32 25.28 0.76
N ALA A 623 10.56 25.91 1.66
CA ALA A 623 9.45 25.25 2.32
C ALA A 623 8.32 24.97 1.32
N PRO A 624 7.75 23.74 1.27
CA PRO A 624 6.56 23.48 0.48
C PRO A 624 5.42 24.39 0.95
N PRO A 625 4.63 25.01 0.05
CA PRO A 625 3.38 25.65 0.47
C PRO A 625 2.36 24.60 0.93
N ASP A 626 1.33 25.04 1.67
CA ASP A 626 0.21 24.18 2.05
C ASP A 626 -0.58 23.74 0.81
N PHE A 627 -1.03 22.49 0.78
CA PHE A 627 -2.00 22.05 -0.22
C PHE A 627 -3.31 22.82 -0.04
N GLN A 628 -3.84 23.34 -1.16
CA GLN A 628 -5.17 23.96 -1.22
C GLN A 628 -6.26 22.92 -1.48
N THR A 629 -5.89 21.80 -2.11
CA THR A 629 -6.73 20.62 -2.29
C THR A 629 -6.63 19.67 -1.12
N ASN A 630 -7.57 18.75 -1.00
CA ASN A 630 -7.49 17.65 -0.04
C ASN A 630 -6.53 16.56 -0.53
N SER A 631 -5.26 16.92 -0.63
CA SER A 631 -4.20 16.10 -1.21
C SER A 631 -3.16 15.70 -0.16
N ILE A 632 -2.46 14.61 -0.46
CA ILE A 632 -1.36 14.10 0.35
C ILE A 632 -0.32 13.48 -0.57
N MET A 633 0.94 13.54 -0.15
CA MET A 633 2.04 12.82 -0.76
C MET A 633 2.72 11.91 0.27
N GLY A 634 2.94 10.65 -0.10
CA GLY A 634 3.82 9.74 0.63
C GLY A 634 5.30 10.02 0.37
N ILE A 635 6.15 9.71 1.36
CA ILE A 635 7.57 9.97 1.30
C ILE A 635 8.36 8.76 1.84
N THR A 636 9.26 8.19 1.02
CA THR A 636 10.36 7.35 1.54
C THR A 636 11.40 8.24 2.20
N TRP A 637 11.34 8.33 3.53
CA TRP A 637 12.14 9.26 4.31
C TRP A 637 13.55 8.72 4.59
N ARG A 638 13.67 7.43 4.90
CA ARG A 638 14.95 6.70 5.04
C ARG A 638 15.10 5.63 3.99
N LEU A 639 16.26 5.63 3.34
CA LEU A 639 16.69 4.61 2.39
C LEU A 639 17.50 3.54 3.14
N GLY A 640 17.14 2.27 3.00
CA GLY A 640 17.88 1.14 3.56
C GLY A 640 19.00 0.67 2.63
N PHE A 641 20.17 0.37 3.18
CA PHE A 641 21.32 -0.17 2.46
C PHE A 641 21.32 -1.69 2.44
N GLY A 642 21.95 -2.26 1.42
CA GLY A 642 21.93 -3.69 1.20
C GLY A 642 22.75 -4.50 2.19
N ILE A 643 22.35 -5.76 2.39
CA ILE A 643 23.12 -6.72 3.21
C ILE A 643 24.35 -7.21 2.44
N ASP A 644 24.18 -7.55 1.16
CA ASP A 644 25.26 -8.09 0.32
C ASP A 644 26.24 -7.00 -0.13
N ASP A 645 25.71 -5.77 -0.32
CA ASP A 645 26.47 -4.58 -0.67
C ASP A 645 26.01 -3.41 0.21
N PRO A 646 26.73 -3.12 1.31
CA PRO A 646 26.35 -2.07 2.25
C PRO A 646 26.62 -0.65 1.73
N THR A 647 27.16 -0.51 0.52
CA THR A 647 27.45 0.79 -0.10
C THR A 647 26.35 1.26 -1.05
N GLU A 648 25.40 0.39 -1.38
CA GLU A 648 24.28 0.68 -2.25
C GLU A 648 22.94 0.48 -1.51
N PRO A 649 21.87 1.18 -1.92
CA PRO A 649 20.53 0.89 -1.44
C PRO A 649 20.15 -0.57 -1.68
N GLU A 650 19.38 -1.15 -0.77
CA GLU A 650 18.88 -2.51 -0.91
C GLU A 650 17.88 -2.57 -2.08
N GLY A 651 18.41 -2.88 -3.26
CA GLY A 651 17.68 -3.09 -4.50
C GLY A 651 18.20 -4.26 -5.33
N LYS A 652 19.41 -4.77 -5.05
CA LYS A 652 19.98 -5.97 -5.68
C LYS A 652 19.47 -7.23 -4.98
N LEU A 653 18.29 -7.73 -5.40
CA LEU A 653 17.75 -9.00 -4.92
C LEU A 653 18.32 -10.16 -5.76
N GLY A 654 19.32 -10.86 -5.23
CA GLY A 654 20.15 -11.83 -5.94
C GLY A 654 19.91 -13.32 -5.63
N LEU A 655 18.85 -13.71 -4.92
CA LEU A 655 18.67 -15.11 -4.51
C LEU A 655 17.81 -15.94 -5.47
N GLN A 656 18.17 -17.23 -5.55
CA GLN A 656 17.52 -18.29 -6.33
C GLN A 656 16.23 -18.70 -5.60
N LEU A 657 15.08 -18.32 -6.16
CA LEU A 657 13.76 -18.52 -5.53
C LEU A 657 13.14 -19.83 -6.02
N ALA A 658 12.51 -20.58 -5.11
CA ALA A 658 11.61 -21.65 -5.49
C ALA A 658 10.24 -21.05 -5.83
N HIS A 659 9.90 -21.01 -7.13
CA HIS A 659 8.57 -20.62 -7.58
C HIS A 659 7.60 -21.78 -7.36
N TRP A 660 6.57 -21.58 -6.53
CA TRP A 660 5.56 -22.60 -6.27
C TRP A 660 4.26 -22.26 -6.99
N PRO A 661 3.79 -23.13 -7.90
CA PRO A 661 2.49 -22.97 -8.52
C PRO A 661 1.35 -23.12 -7.51
N LEU A 662 0.36 -22.21 -7.54
CA LEU A 662 -0.95 -22.48 -6.94
C LEU A 662 -1.64 -23.57 -7.77
N THR A 663 -1.86 -24.75 -7.20
CA THR A 663 -2.48 -25.89 -7.91
C THR A 663 -3.99 -25.92 -7.71
N CYS A 664 -4.74 -26.23 -8.78
CA CYS A 664 -6.17 -26.52 -8.68
C CYS A 664 -6.40 -27.79 -7.84
N MET A 665 -6.97 -27.65 -6.65
CA MET A 665 -7.55 -28.81 -5.94
C MET A 665 -8.88 -29.17 -6.60
N GLN A 666 -8.92 -30.25 -7.37
CA GLN A 666 -10.18 -30.93 -7.72
C GLN A 666 -10.58 -31.81 -6.53
N ASN A 667 -11.75 -31.55 -5.97
CA ASN A 667 -12.50 -32.35 -4.99
C ASN A 667 -11.80 -33.63 -4.48
N GLY A 668 -11.21 -33.53 -3.29
CA GLY A 668 -11.01 -34.65 -2.36
C GLY A 668 -10.40 -35.93 -2.93
N ARG A 669 -9.11 -35.92 -3.26
CA ARG A 669 -8.17 -37.05 -3.12
C ARG A 669 -6.75 -36.60 -3.42
N THR A 670 -5.91 -36.56 -2.39
CA THR A 670 -4.49 -36.25 -2.48
C THR A 670 -3.72 -37.45 -3.04
N THR A 671 -2.91 -37.21 -4.07
CA THR A 671 -1.65 -37.93 -4.25
C THR A 671 -0.57 -36.87 -4.45
N PRO A 672 0.46 -36.81 -3.59
CA PRO A 672 1.52 -35.82 -3.74
C PRO A 672 2.38 -36.15 -4.98
N PRO A 673 2.84 -35.17 -5.75
CA PRO A 673 3.87 -35.41 -6.75
C PRO A 673 5.17 -35.79 -6.04
N HIS A 674 5.60 -37.04 -6.26
CA HIS A 674 6.91 -37.52 -5.83
C HIS A 674 8.05 -36.83 -6.60
N SER A 675 9.08 -36.47 -5.84
CA SER A 675 10.48 -36.27 -6.22
C SER A 675 10.85 -35.04 -7.06
N ILE A 676 11.69 -34.18 -6.47
CA ILE A 676 12.90 -33.68 -7.14
C ILE A 676 14.05 -33.81 -6.14
N SER A 677 15.07 -34.59 -6.52
CA SER A 677 16.31 -34.77 -5.78
C SER A 677 17.34 -33.71 -6.16
N ARG A 678 18.04 -33.20 -5.13
CA ARG A 678 19.26 -32.37 -5.12
C ARG A 678 19.14 -30.94 -5.60
#